data_AF-A0A158GMF4-F1
#
_entry.id   AF-A0A158GMF4-F1
#
_cell.length_a   1.000
_cell.length_b   1.000
_cell.length_c   1.000
_cell.angle_alpha   90.00
_cell.angle_beta   90.00
_cell.angle_gamma   90.00
#
_symmetry.space_group_name_H-M   'P 1'
#
loop_
_entity.id
_entity.type
_entity.pdbx_description
1 polymer ?
#
loop_
_entity_poly.entity_id
_entity_poly.type
_entity_poly.pdbx_seq_one_letter_code
_entity_poly.pdbx_strand_id
1 'polypeptide(L)'
;MNSPDNAVTDNAESVLKPDAKAGVADTSLSLTLGAKRRTELDAIFAAEGLLARQIDGYRSRASQIDMARAVAAAMEASGRAMPEPAMFDAQRRPARKLGPSDAPVAVEENGDEVGLATASTGVDGGENTLIVEAGTGTGKTFAYLVPAMLWGGKVIVSTGTKHLQDQLFQRDIPTVRDALAVPVSVAMLKGRANYLCHYYLQRTADNGRLPTRQDTAHLQEIIRFAKITRTGDKAELASVPENSPVWPMVTSTRDNCLGQECPQYKECFVMQARREAQQADIVVVNHHLFFADVMLRDTGMAELLPTANTIIFDEAHQLPETATLFFGETVSTTQFLELARDAVAEGLSHARDFSDWTKLGAALERAARDVRLAFKEDSVRMSLGQLADDHPLFDALDTLEAHLDALTAALNAHAERAESLGALQRRARELQGLLGGWTAPPTPVEKAVAQEKDAATKADPNEMVRWIEVFSHTVQLHETPLSVAPIFSKQRAGVPRAWIFTSATLSVRGDFTHYAAQMGLNARRSMTLPSPFDYPAQGLLYVPRNLPQPSSPNFTDAVFDAALPVIEASKGGVFFLCTTLRAVDRIANRLRDTIERRGWDYPLLVQGDASRTELLDRFRSYGNAILVGSQSFWEGVDVRGDALSLVVIDKLPFAPPDDPVLSARLDALTKKGLSPFAVHQLPQAVITLKQGAGRLIRAETDRGVLMICDTRLVDKPYGRRIWQSLPPFKRTREIEVVRAFFTDPETAIAQAGE
;
A
#
# COMPACT_ATOMS: atom_id res chain seq x y z
N MET A 1 80.10 -29.26 -12.70
CA MET A 1 80.14 -27.98 -13.43
C MET A 1 78.74 -27.38 -13.38
N ASN A 2 78.62 -26.36 -12.54
CA ASN A 2 77.76 -25.17 -12.62
C ASN A 2 76.27 -25.28 -13.02
N SER A 3 75.43 -24.96 -12.01
CA SER A 3 74.28 -24.03 -12.02
C SER A 3 74.47 -22.74 -12.86
N PRO A 4 73.58 -21.71 -12.82
CA PRO A 4 72.11 -21.59 -12.68
C PRO A 4 71.53 -20.71 -13.85
N ASP A 5 70.24 -20.34 -13.96
CA ASP A 5 69.66 -19.12 -13.35
C ASP A 5 68.14 -18.99 -13.59
N ASN A 6 67.41 -18.82 -12.46
CA ASN A 6 66.40 -17.79 -12.15
C ASN A 6 65.32 -17.36 -13.16
N ALA A 7 64.04 -17.53 -12.77
CA ALA A 7 63.17 -16.47 -12.21
C ALA A 7 61.66 -16.78 -12.51
N VAL A 8 60.83 -17.12 -11.50
CA VAL A 8 59.84 -16.23 -10.80
C VAL A 8 58.57 -15.99 -11.65
N THR A 9 57.31 -16.20 -11.24
CA THR A 9 56.57 -16.70 -10.07
C THR A 9 55.10 -16.81 -10.54
N ASP A 10 54.34 -17.84 -10.14
CA ASP A 10 53.11 -17.61 -9.37
C ASP A 10 52.56 -18.91 -8.77
N ASN A 11 52.49 -18.92 -7.44
CA ASN A 11 51.92 -19.97 -6.60
C ASN A 11 50.59 -19.45 -6.07
N ALA A 12 49.48 -20.17 -6.30
CA ALA A 12 48.30 -20.05 -5.46
C ALA A 12 47.39 -21.29 -5.58
N GLU A 13 47.84 -22.40 -4.98
CA GLU A 13 46.93 -23.41 -4.41
C GLU A 13 47.09 -23.41 -2.88
N SER A 14 45.97 -23.60 -2.17
CA SER A 14 45.71 -23.46 -0.72
C SER A 14 45.11 -22.09 -0.36
N VAL A 15 43.90 -21.97 0.18
CA VAL A 15 43.37 -22.66 1.36
C VAL A 15 41.84 -22.77 1.29
N LEU A 16 41.31 -23.99 1.39
CA LEU A 16 39.94 -24.31 1.80
C LEU A 16 39.98 -24.78 3.25
N LYS A 17 39.44 -23.98 4.19
CA LYS A 17 38.81 -24.42 5.43
C LYS A 17 37.83 -23.35 5.92
N PRO A 18 36.52 -23.63 6.01
CA PRO A 18 35.58 -22.83 6.76
C PRO A 18 35.32 -23.52 8.11
N ASP A 19 35.97 -23.05 9.17
CA ASP A 19 35.60 -23.38 10.55
C ASP A 19 35.61 -22.11 11.39
N ALA A 20 34.43 -21.54 11.63
CA ALA A 20 34.07 -20.85 12.87
C ALA A 20 32.58 -20.48 12.83
N LYS A 21 31.82 -21.17 13.68
CA LYS A 21 30.47 -20.90 14.17
C LYS A 21 29.93 -19.49 13.87
N ALA A 22 28.87 -19.43 13.07
CA ALA A 22 27.95 -18.29 13.01
C ALA A 22 27.27 -18.14 14.39
N GLY A 23 27.93 -17.41 15.27
CA GLY A 23 27.36 -16.94 16.52
C GLY A 23 26.24 -15.97 16.23
N VAL A 24 25.17 -16.08 17.01
CA VAL A 24 24.15 -15.07 17.21
C VAL A 24 24.86 -13.74 17.53
N ALA A 25 25.00 -12.88 16.53
CA ALA A 25 25.60 -11.57 16.73
C ALA A 25 24.55 -10.65 17.33
N ASP A 26 24.60 -10.56 18.66
CA ASP A 26 24.06 -9.48 19.47
C ASP A 26 24.50 -8.14 18.86
N THR A 27 23.59 -7.50 18.13
CA THR A 27 23.78 -6.18 17.51
C THR A 27 23.00 -5.15 18.31
N SER A 28 23.27 -5.09 19.62
CA SER A 28 22.82 -4.02 20.50
C SER A 28 23.63 -2.73 20.25
N LEU A 29 23.34 -2.04 19.15
CA LEU A 29 23.29 -0.57 19.19
C LEU A 29 21.81 -0.18 19.31
N SER A 30 21.15 -0.75 20.33
CA SER A 30 19.79 -0.36 20.71
C SER A 30 19.87 1.04 21.30
N LEU A 31 19.00 1.93 20.85
CA LEU A 31 18.66 3.06 21.70
C LEU A 31 18.23 2.52 23.05
N THR A 32 18.92 2.96 24.09
CA THR A 32 18.50 2.70 25.46
C THR A 32 17.29 3.57 25.75
N LEU A 33 16.10 2.96 25.62
CA LEU A 33 14.87 3.52 26.18
C LEU A 33 15.10 3.83 27.66
N GLY A 34 14.80 5.06 28.09
CA GLY A 34 14.96 5.46 29.48
C GLY A 34 14.24 4.49 30.43
N ALA A 35 14.88 4.14 31.55
CA ALA A 35 14.39 3.12 32.49
C ALA A 35 12.94 3.36 32.92
N LYS A 36 12.55 4.62 33.14
CA LYS A 36 11.17 5.01 33.47
C LYS A 36 10.16 4.59 32.39
N ARG A 37 10.41 4.93 31.13
CA ARG A 37 9.50 4.58 30.01
C ARG A 37 9.41 3.08 29.82
N ARG A 38 10.52 2.36 30.02
CA ARG A 38 10.54 0.89 29.99
C ARG A 38 9.61 0.31 31.06
N THR A 39 9.75 0.73 32.31
CA THR A 39 8.90 0.26 33.41
C THR A 39 7.42 0.59 33.17
N GLU A 40 7.11 1.78 32.63
CA GLU A 40 5.74 2.15 32.29
C GLU A 40 5.14 1.24 31.20
N LEU A 41 5.87 0.94 30.12
CA LEU A 41 5.40 0.00 29.09
C LEU A 41 5.19 -1.41 29.66
N ASP A 42 6.11 -1.88 30.50
CA ASP A 42 6.01 -3.20 31.10
C ASP A 42 4.75 -3.31 31.97
N ALA A 43 4.45 -2.29 32.77
CA ALA A 43 3.22 -2.24 33.57
C ALA A 43 1.94 -2.15 32.72
N ILE A 44 1.99 -1.50 31.55
CA ILE A 44 0.83 -1.38 30.66
C ILE A 44 0.52 -2.71 29.96
N PHE A 45 1.54 -3.35 29.40
CA PHE A 45 1.39 -4.52 28.54
C PHE A 45 1.46 -5.87 29.28
N ALA A 46 1.86 -5.92 30.55
CA ALA A 46 1.91 -7.13 31.37
C ALA A 46 0.61 -7.95 31.36
N ALA A 47 0.71 -9.24 31.72
CA ALA A 47 -0.43 -10.15 31.78
C ALA A 47 -1.56 -9.65 32.70
N GLU A 48 -1.21 -8.99 33.81
CA GLU A 48 -2.14 -8.30 34.73
C GLU A 48 -2.03 -6.77 34.61
N GLY A 49 -1.50 -6.30 33.48
CA GLY A 49 -1.21 -4.91 33.20
C GLY A 49 -2.47 -4.07 32.99
N LEU A 50 -2.27 -2.80 32.64
CA LEU A 50 -3.37 -1.88 32.39
C LEU A 50 -4.27 -2.36 31.24
N LEU A 51 -3.69 -2.81 30.12
CA LEU A 51 -4.48 -3.27 28.98
C LEU A 51 -5.28 -4.53 29.30
N ALA A 52 -4.70 -5.48 30.03
CA ALA A 52 -5.39 -6.71 30.43
C ALA A 52 -6.60 -6.44 31.34
N ARG A 53 -6.50 -5.42 32.20
CA ARG A 53 -7.59 -5.03 33.11
C ARG A 53 -8.72 -4.25 32.43
N GLN A 54 -8.44 -3.58 31.32
CA GLN A 54 -9.39 -2.68 30.66
C GLN A 54 -9.97 -3.24 29.36
N ILE A 55 -9.29 -4.20 28.74
CA ILE A 55 -9.66 -4.73 27.43
C ILE A 55 -9.97 -6.22 27.59
N ASP A 56 -11.25 -6.57 27.43
CA ASP A 56 -11.68 -7.96 27.51
C ASP A 56 -11.00 -8.83 26.43
N GLY A 57 -10.57 -10.02 26.83
CA GLY A 57 -9.82 -10.95 25.97
C GLY A 57 -8.41 -10.50 25.60
N TYR A 58 -7.87 -9.41 26.17
CA TYR A 58 -6.47 -9.03 25.95
C TYR A 58 -5.51 -10.07 26.55
N ARG A 59 -4.49 -10.44 25.76
CA ARG A 59 -3.40 -11.32 26.17
C ARG A 59 -2.07 -10.62 25.94
N SER A 60 -1.23 -10.63 26.98
CA SER A 60 0.13 -10.10 26.90
C SER A 60 0.98 -10.96 25.96
N ARG A 61 1.84 -10.31 25.16
CA ARG A 61 2.73 -10.98 24.20
C ARG A 61 4.11 -10.33 24.29
N ALA A 62 5.16 -11.12 24.46
CA ALA A 62 6.53 -10.62 24.53
C ALA A 62 6.90 -9.76 23.30
N SER A 63 6.56 -10.25 22.10
CA SER A 63 6.78 -9.53 20.85
C SER A 63 6.09 -8.16 20.80
N GLN A 64 4.92 -8.01 21.44
CA GLN A 64 4.21 -6.75 21.51
C GLN A 64 4.96 -5.73 22.39
N ILE A 65 5.47 -6.19 23.53
CA ILE A 65 6.24 -5.38 24.48
C ILE A 65 7.56 -4.93 23.83
N ASP A 66 8.25 -5.85 23.15
CA ASP A 66 9.51 -5.55 22.47
C ASP A 66 9.32 -4.51 21.36
N MET A 67 8.25 -4.64 20.56
CA MET A 67 7.87 -3.63 19.57
C MET A 67 7.59 -2.27 20.23
N ALA A 68 6.80 -2.25 21.31
CA ALA A 68 6.44 -1.00 21.98
C ALA A 68 7.68 -0.29 22.55
N ARG A 69 8.61 -1.05 23.12
CA ARG A 69 9.90 -0.52 23.61
C ARG A 69 10.75 0.04 22.47
N ALA A 70 10.82 -0.67 21.34
CA ALA A 70 11.57 -0.22 20.16
C ALA A 70 11.01 1.08 19.58
N VAL A 71 9.68 1.16 19.43
CA VAL A 71 8.98 2.37 18.97
C VAL A 71 9.24 3.53 19.92
N ALA A 72 9.06 3.32 21.22
CA ALA A 72 9.33 4.35 22.23
C ALA A 72 10.78 4.83 22.23
N ALA A 73 11.73 3.92 21.99
CA ALA A 73 13.14 4.26 21.92
C ALA A 73 13.41 5.17 20.71
N ALA A 74 12.93 4.79 19.52
CA ALA A 74 13.07 5.61 18.30
C ALA A 74 12.47 7.02 18.47
N MET A 75 11.34 7.13 19.16
CA MET A 75 10.73 8.41 19.52
C MET A 75 11.59 9.23 20.49
N GLU A 76 12.19 8.58 21.49
CA GLU A 76 13.09 9.23 22.45
C GLU A 76 14.34 9.80 21.79
N ALA A 77 14.97 9.05 20.88
CA ALA A 77 16.14 9.51 20.15
C ALA A 77 15.85 10.71 19.26
N SER A 78 14.70 10.71 18.58
CA SER A 78 14.27 11.88 17.81
C SER A 78 14.07 13.10 18.70
N GLY A 79 13.50 12.93 19.90
CA GLY A 79 13.29 14.03 20.84
C GLY A 79 14.59 14.68 21.33
N ARG A 80 15.68 13.90 21.46
CA ARG A 80 17.01 14.40 21.86
C ARG A 80 17.73 15.17 20.76
N ALA A 81 17.38 14.94 19.49
CA ALA A 81 18.02 15.56 18.32
C ALA A 81 17.37 16.88 17.87
N MET A 82 16.27 17.32 18.52
CA MET A 82 15.62 18.60 18.19
C MET A 82 16.33 19.75 18.93
N PRO A 83 16.79 20.82 18.24
CA PRO A 83 17.37 21.98 18.91
C PRO A 83 16.32 22.71 19.75
N GLU A 84 16.60 22.99 21.02
CA GLU A 84 15.96 24.09 21.75
C GLU A 84 16.48 25.40 21.15
N PRO A 85 15.64 26.34 20.66
CA PRO A 85 14.41 26.80 21.31
C PRO A 85 13.23 27.01 20.33
N ALA A 86 12.20 26.14 20.36
CA ALA A 86 10.92 26.40 19.67
C ALA A 86 9.68 25.68 20.24
N MET A 87 9.79 24.91 21.34
CA MET A 87 8.66 24.14 21.89
C MET A 87 8.37 24.36 23.38
N PHE A 88 9.06 25.27 24.08
CA PHE A 88 8.92 25.36 25.53
C PHE A 88 7.80 26.26 26.08
N ASP A 89 7.09 27.06 25.26
CA ASP A 89 6.08 28.00 25.78
C ASP A 89 4.62 27.77 25.34
N ALA A 90 4.30 26.75 24.55
CA ALA A 90 2.91 26.34 24.36
C ALA A 90 2.83 24.83 24.14
N GLN A 91 2.10 24.12 25.01
CA GLN A 91 1.80 22.68 24.95
C GLN A 91 2.79 21.73 25.65
N ARG A 92 3.36 22.11 26.80
CA ARG A 92 3.71 21.10 27.82
C ARG A 92 2.43 20.36 28.23
N ARG A 93 2.20 19.15 27.70
CA ARG A 93 1.22 18.23 28.28
C ARG A 93 1.66 17.94 29.73
N PRO A 94 0.80 18.12 30.75
CA PRO A 94 1.05 17.46 32.02
C PRO A 94 0.90 15.96 31.76
N ALA A 95 2.02 15.23 31.71
CA ALA A 95 1.98 13.78 31.80
C ALA A 95 1.16 13.44 33.05
N ARG A 96 0.02 12.75 32.89
CA ARG A 96 -0.76 12.26 34.02
C ARG A 96 0.17 11.38 34.83
N LYS A 97 0.53 11.81 36.04
CA LYS A 97 1.13 10.92 37.04
C LYS A 97 0.08 9.85 37.33
N LEU A 98 0.31 8.62 36.87
CA LEU A 98 -0.35 7.47 37.46
C LEU A 98 0.05 7.47 38.94
N GLY A 99 -0.94 7.56 39.83
CA GLY A 99 -0.69 7.66 41.27
C GLY A 99 0.03 6.40 41.78
N PRO A 100 1.07 6.54 42.61
CA PRO A 100 1.67 5.40 43.29
C PRO A 100 0.78 4.99 44.47
N SER A 101 0.33 3.74 44.52
CA SER A 101 0.06 3.11 45.81
C SER A 101 1.40 2.61 46.37
N ASP A 102 1.90 3.39 47.33
CA ASP A 102 2.82 3.06 48.44
C ASP A 102 4.22 2.49 48.18
N ALA A 103 5.22 3.40 48.20
CA ALA A 103 6.34 3.48 49.16
C ALA A 103 7.65 4.00 48.50
N PRO A 104 8.41 4.92 49.14
CA PRO A 104 9.49 5.65 48.49
C PRO A 104 10.82 4.90 48.52
N VAL A 105 11.56 4.93 47.40
CA VAL A 105 13.00 4.62 47.38
C VAL A 105 13.73 5.89 46.95
N ALA A 106 14.72 6.28 47.76
CA ALA A 106 15.51 7.50 47.64
C ALA A 106 16.29 7.56 46.31
N VAL A 107 16.36 8.77 45.75
CA VAL A 107 17.16 9.12 44.57
C VAL A 107 18.41 9.85 45.07
N GLU A 108 19.59 9.31 44.79
CA GLU A 108 20.85 10.05 44.87
C GLU A 108 21.09 10.78 43.54
N GLU A 109 21.34 12.08 43.64
CA GLU A 109 21.75 12.96 42.54
C GLU A 109 23.20 12.70 42.15
N ASN A 110 23.50 12.64 40.85
CA ASN A 110 24.84 12.91 40.34
C ASN A 110 24.79 13.46 38.91
N GLY A 111 25.16 14.75 38.81
CA GLY A 111 26.15 15.28 37.87
C GLY A 111 25.81 15.33 36.38
N ASP A 112 25.31 16.47 35.93
CA ASP A 112 25.34 16.91 34.53
C ASP A 112 26.78 17.26 34.10
N GLU A 113 27.25 16.70 32.98
CA GLU A 113 28.33 17.27 32.18
C GLU A 113 27.83 17.54 30.75
N VAL A 114 27.88 18.81 30.37
CA VAL A 114 27.43 19.38 29.10
C VAL A 114 28.56 19.26 28.06
N GLY A 115 28.35 18.44 27.02
CA GLY A 115 29.24 18.33 25.87
C GLY A 115 28.71 19.10 24.65
N LEU A 116 29.48 20.09 24.20
CA LEU A 116 29.22 20.96 23.04
C LEU A 116 28.95 20.18 21.74
N ALA A 117 27.87 20.56 21.05
CA ALA A 117 27.51 20.08 19.71
C ALA A 117 28.41 20.70 18.63
N THR A 118 29.07 19.85 17.83
CA THR A 118 29.62 20.21 16.53
C THR A 118 28.67 19.71 15.43
N ALA A 119 28.18 20.63 14.62
CA ALA A 119 27.37 20.34 13.45
C ALA A 119 28.19 19.56 12.42
N SER A 120 27.86 18.28 12.21
CA SER A 120 28.40 17.47 11.12
C SER A 120 27.38 17.35 9.99
N THR A 121 27.87 17.60 8.80
CA THR A 121 27.17 17.54 7.52
C THR A 121 26.90 16.10 7.10
N GLY A 122 25.62 15.77 6.86
CA GLY A 122 25.20 14.93 5.73
C GLY A 122 25.63 13.46 5.70
N VAL A 123 25.31 12.66 6.72
CA VAL A 123 24.88 11.26 6.57
C VAL A 123 23.88 10.98 7.69
N ASP A 124 22.68 10.57 7.32
CA ASP A 124 21.57 10.21 8.19
C ASP A 124 22.03 9.16 9.22
N GLY A 125 22.47 9.61 10.41
CA GLY A 125 22.72 8.75 11.54
C GLY A 125 21.37 8.15 11.88
N GLY A 126 21.12 6.89 11.50
CA GLY A 126 19.81 6.21 11.51
C GLY A 126 19.19 6.02 12.89
N GLU A 127 19.30 7.01 13.77
CA GLU A 127 18.93 7.02 15.16
C GLU A 127 17.45 7.32 15.38
N ASN A 128 16.76 7.88 14.40
CA ASN A 128 15.34 8.23 14.48
C ASN A 128 14.43 7.27 13.68
N THR A 129 15.00 6.20 13.09
CA THR A 129 14.27 5.30 12.18
C THR A 129 14.24 3.88 12.71
N LEU A 130 13.08 3.24 12.60
CA LEU A 130 12.84 1.87 13.01
C LEU A 130 12.07 1.11 11.92
N ILE A 131 12.58 -0.05 11.51
CA ILE A 131 11.91 -0.96 10.58
C ILE A 131 11.56 -2.25 11.34
N VAL A 132 10.28 -2.58 11.45
CA VAL A 132 9.81 -3.76 12.22
C VAL A 132 8.95 -4.66 11.35
N GLU A 133 9.44 -5.87 11.07
CA GLU A 133 8.57 -6.97 10.62
C GLU A 133 7.94 -7.60 11.86
N ALA A 134 6.63 -7.44 12.05
CA ALA A 134 5.93 -8.05 13.17
C ALA A 134 4.83 -8.96 12.64
N GLY A 135 4.98 -10.26 12.87
CA GLY A 135 4.07 -11.29 12.34
C GLY A 135 2.60 -11.05 12.70
N THR A 136 1.69 -11.70 11.97
CA THR A 136 0.25 -11.65 12.30
C THR A 136 0.01 -12.05 13.75
N GLY A 137 -0.91 -11.35 14.43
CA GLY A 137 -1.28 -11.64 15.82
C GLY A 137 -0.35 -11.07 16.89
N THR A 138 0.78 -10.45 16.52
CA THR A 138 1.72 -9.82 17.47
C THR A 138 1.16 -8.61 18.22
N GLY A 139 0.02 -8.05 17.78
CA GLY A 139 -0.56 -6.85 18.39
C GLY A 139 0.14 -5.55 18.01
N LYS A 140 0.69 -5.50 16.78
CA LYS A 140 1.39 -4.34 16.17
C LYS A 140 0.73 -3.00 16.48
N THR A 141 -0.58 -2.93 16.22
CA THR A 141 -1.37 -1.70 16.35
C THR A 141 -1.26 -1.11 17.75
N PHE A 142 -1.45 -1.92 18.79
CA PHE A 142 -1.37 -1.42 20.15
C PHE A 142 0.09 -1.10 20.54
N ALA A 143 1.05 -1.89 20.04
CA ALA A 143 2.47 -1.68 20.32
C ALA A 143 2.97 -0.32 19.83
N TYR A 144 2.49 0.18 18.69
CA TYR A 144 2.84 1.53 18.24
C TYR A 144 1.91 2.62 18.78
N LEU A 145 0.62 2.33 19.03
CA LEU A 145 -0.34 3.34 19.52
C LEU A 145 -0.09 3.76 20.96
N VAL A 146 0.25 2.83 21.87
CA VAL A 146 0.51 3.15 23.27
C VAL A 146 1.63 4.19 23.43
N PRO A 147 2.85 3.98 22.92
CA PRO A 147 3.90 5.00 23.01
C PRO A 147 3.56 6.27 22.22
N ALA A 148 2.85 6.16 21.09
CA ALA A 148 2.38 7.33 20.32
C ALA A 148 1.44 8.23 21.14
N MET A 149 0.48 7.66 21.85
CA MET A 149 -0.47 8.41 22.69
C MET A 149 0.21 9.02 23.92
N LEU A 150 1.14 8.29 24.53
CA LEU A 150 1.82 8.73 25.75
C LEU A 150 2.89 9.81 25.47
N TRP A 151 3.69 9.64 24.41
CA TRP A 151 4.92 10.42 24.21
C TRP A 151 5.14 10.92 22.78
N GLY A 152 4.23 10.65 21.84
CA GLY A 152 4.44 10.93 20.42
C GLY A 152 4.28 12.37 19.97
N GLY A 153 3.87 13.28 20.85
CA GLY A 153 3.55 14.65 20.47
C GLY A 153 2.43 14.68 19.43
N LYS A 154 2.69 15.35 18.30
CA LYS A 154 1.87 15.24 17.08
C LYS A 154 2.29 14.00 16.30
N VAL A 155 1.35 13.08 16.05
CA VAL A 155 1.60 11.80 15.39
C VAL A 155 0.79 11.69 14.11
N ILE A 156 1.41 11.24 13.03
CA ILE A 156 0.72 10.80 11.82
C ILE A 156 0.82 9.27 11.75
N VAL A 157 -0.33 8.60 11.67
CA VAL A 157 -0.41 7.16 11.38
C VAL A 157 -0.93 7.01 9.95
N SER A 158 -0.10 6.46 9.08
CA SER A 158 -0.40 6.22 7.68
C SER A 158 -0.60 4.73 7.44
N THR A 159 -1.76 4.34 6.92
CA THR A 159 -2.11 2.93 6.63
C THR A 159 -2.10 2.64 5.13
N GLY A 160 -1.93 1.37 4.77
CA GLY A 160 -1.96 0.92 3.37
C GLY A 160 -3.32 1.10 2.68
N THR A 161 -4.42 0.77 3.36
CA THR A 161 -5.78 0.80 2.77
C THR A 161 -6.76 1.64 3.59
N LYS A 162 -7.81 2.14 2.93
CA LYS A 162 -8.92 2.86 3.59
C LYS A 162 -9.65 2.00 4.61
N HIS A 163 -9.85 0.72 4.32
CA HIS A 163 -10.51 -0.19 5.26
C HIS A 163 -9.69 -0.40 6.54
N LEU A 164 -8.35 -0.48 6.43
CA LEU A 164 -7.47 -0.49 7.61
C LEU A 164 -7.49 0.86 8.34
N GLN A 165 -7.60 1.96 7.59
CA GLN A 165 -7.75 3.31 8.13
C GLN A 165 -9.01 3.41 9.01
N ASP A 166 -10.15 2.96 8.49
CA ASP A 166 -11.44 2.96 9.19
C ASP A 166 -11.42 2.04 10.42
N GLN A 167 -10.85 0.84 10.30
CA GLN A 167 -10.69 -0.07 11.44
C GLN A 167 -9.83 0.55 12.56
N LEU A 168 -8.70 1.15 12.19
CA LEU A 168 -7.80 1.80 13.13
C LEU A 168 -8.49 2.96 13.85
N PHE A 169 -9.24 3.79 13.13
CA PHE A 169 -9.90 4.97 13.68
C PHE A 169 -11.15 4.65 14.50
N GLN A 170 -11.98 3.70 14.07
CA GLN A 170 -13.26 3.40 14.71
C GLN A 170 -13.14 2.40 15.86
N ARG A 171 -12.15 1.49 15.83
CA ARG A 171 -12.01 0.43 16.82
C ARG A 171 -10.72 0.52 17.62
N ASP A 172 -9.58 0.42 16.94
CA ASP A 172 -8.32 0.14 17.63
C ASP A 172 -7.82 1.37 18.44
N ILE A 173 -7.92 2.58 17.88
CA ILE A 173 -7.57 3.83 18.58
C ILE A 173 -8.48 4.11 19.78
N PRO A 174 -9.83 4.11 19.65
CA PRO A 174 -10.71 4.28 20.80
C PRO A 174 -10.44 3.27 21.91
N THR A 175 -10.24 1.99 21.55
CA THR A 175 -9.94 0.93 22.53
C THR A 175 -8.69 1.24 23.34
N VAL A 176 -7.58 1.62 22.69
CA VAL A 176 -6.33 1.95 23.40
C VAL A 176 -6.45 3.25 24.18
N ARG A 177 -7.07 4.29 23.60
CA ARG A 177 -7.24 5.59 24.26
C ARG A 177 -8.06 5.47 25.54
N ASP A 178 -9.16 4.72 25.49
CA ASP A 178 -10.08 4.55 26.61
C ASP A 178 -9.42 3.70 27.71
N ALA A 179 -8.68 2.65 27.33
CA ALA A 179 -7.89 1.83 28.27
C ALA A 179 -6.76 2.62 28.97
N LEU A 180 -6.09 3.53 28.25
CA LEU A 180 -5.05 4.40 28.82
C LEU A 180 -5.62 5.60 29.58
N ALA A 181 -6.90 5.93 29.37
CA ALA A 181 -7.57 7.11 29.91
C ALA A 181 -6.77 8.41 29.70
N VAL A 182 -6.31 8.62 28.46
CA VAL A 182 -5.50 9.77 28.03
C VAL A 182 -6.33 10.78 27.20
N PRO A 183 -6.16 12.09 27.41
CA PRO A 183 -6.93 13.11 26.70
C PRO A 183 -6.32 13.43 25.33
N VAL A 184 -6.22 12.43 24.46
CA VAL A 184 -5.62 12.55 23.12
C VAL A 184 -6.71 12.81 22.09
N SER A 185 -6.60 13.91 21.36
CA SER A 185 -7.49 14.23 20.24
C SER A 185 -7.07 13.47 18.98
N VAL A 186 -8.03 12.92 18.25
CA VAL A 186 -7.77 12.07 17.07
C VAL A 186 -8.66 12.54 15.92
N ALA A 187 -8.09 12.66 14.73
CA ALA A 187 -8.82 12.95 13.51
C ALA A 187 -8.44 11.97 12.39
N MET A 188 -9.37 11.73 11.48
CA MET A 188 -9.14 10.95 10.26
C MET A 188 -9.24 11.86 9.05
N LEU A 189 -8.27 11.78 8.14
CA LEU A 189 -8.31 12.53 6.89
C LEU A 189 -8.24 11.58 5.69
N LYS A 190 -9.21 11.71 4.78
CA LYS A 190 -9.29 10.95 3.53
C LYS A 190 -9.08 11.87 2.32
N GLY A 191 -8.97 11.29 1.13
CA GLY A 191 -8.95 12.07 -0.12
C GLY A 191 -10.30 12.75 -0.40
N ARG A 192 -10.29 13.87 -1.14
CA ARG A 192 -11.48 14.70 -1.44
C ARG A 192 -12.67 13.93 -2.00
N ALA A 193 -12.44 12.97 -2.88
CA ALA A 193 -13.48 12.14 -3.50
C ALA A 193 -14.21 11.18 -2.52
N ASN A 194 -13.83 11.17 -1.24
CA ASN A 194 -14.53 10.43 -0.19
C ASN A 194 -15.50 11.33 0.59
N TYR A 195 -15.48 12.64 0.36
CA TYR A 195 -16.37 13.58 1.02
C TYR A 195 -17.40 14.11 0.02
N LEU A 196 -18.64 14.24 0.48
CA LEU A 196 -19.66 14.97 -0.26
C LEU A 196 -19.24 16.40 -0.53
N CYS A 197 -19.57 16.89 -1.73
CA CYS A 197 -19.40 18.29 -2.08
C CYS A 197 -20.78 18.94 -2.23
N HIS A 198 -21.12 19.86 -1.32
CA HIS A 198 -22.40 20.57 -1.35
C HIS A 198 -22.67 21.24 -2.70
N TYR A 199 -21.64 21.84 -3.31
CA TYR A 199 -21.76 22.48 -4.62
C TYR A 199 -22.17 21.49 -5.72
N TYR A 200 -21.44 20.37 -5.85
CA TYR A 200 -21.72 19.36 -6.87
C TYR A 200 -23.01 18.57 -6.59
N LEU A 201 -23.35 18.35 -5.32
CA LEU A 201 -24.62 17.75 -4.93
C LEU A 201 -25.80 18.64 -5.37
N GLN A 202 -25.74 19.94 -5.11
CA GLN A 202 -26.77 20.89 -5.54
C GLN A 202 -26.88 20.95 -7.06
N ARG A 203 -25.75 21.12 -7.76
CA ARG A 203 -25.69 21.11 -9.23
C ARG A 203 -26.31 19.86 -9.83
N THR A 204 -26.01 18.68 -9.28
CA THR A 204 -26.55 17.42 -9.78
C THR A 204 -28.04 17.29 -9.50
N ALA A 205 -28.51 17.75 -8.34
CA ALA A 205 -29.93 17.79 -8.00
C ALA A 205 -30.72 18.72 -8.94
N ASP A 206 -30.17 19.90 -9.26
CA ASP A 206 -30.82 20.90 -10.11
C ASP A 206 -30.86 20.46 -11.59
N ASN A 207 -29.82 19.78 -12.08
CA ASN A 207 -29.73 19.34 -13.47
C ASN A 207 -30.59 18.11 -13.79
N GLY A 208 -30.94 17.28 -12.80
CA GLY A 208 -31.95 16.22 -12.88
C GLY A 208 -31.75 15.11 -13.93
N ARG A 209 -30.61 15.04 -14.61
CA ARG A 209 -30.33 14.06 -15.68
C ARG A 209 -29.46 12.92 -15.15
N LEU A 210 -30.10 11.82 -14.75
CA LEU A 210 -29.41 10.60 -14.37
C LEU A 210 -29.70 9.47 -15.38
N PRO A 211 -28.73 8.58 -15.66
CA PRO A 211 -28.88 7.53 -16.66
C PRO A 211 -29.99 6.53 -16.32
N THR A 212 -30.18 6.23 -15.03
CA THR A 212 -31.14 5.20 -14.58
C THR A 212 -32.03 5.67 -13.42
N ARG A 213 -33.16 4.96 -13.23
CA ARG A 213 -34.03 5.14 -12.06
C ARG A 213 -33.32 4.78 -10.75
N GLN A 214 -32.42 3.81 -10.79
CA GLN A 214 -31.65 3.41 -9.61
C GLN A 214 -30.69 4.52 -9.17
N ASP A 215 -30.00 5.17 -10.12
CA ASP A 215 -29.16 6.34 -9.83
C ASP A 215 -29.97 7.47 -9.19
N THR A 216 -31.23 7.64 -9.63
CA THR A 216 -32.14 8.62 -9.06
C THR A 216 -32.47 8.30 -7.60
N ALA A 217 -32.69 7.03 -7.27
CA ALA A 217 -32.90 6.59 -5.89
C ALA A 217 -31.66 6.84 -5.02
N HIS A 218 -30.47 6.47 -5.52
CA HIS A 218 -29.21 6.73 -4.81
C HIS A 218 -28.97 8.22 -4.57
N LEU A 219 -29.25 9.10 -5.55
CA LEU A 219 -29.14 10.55 -5.36
C LEU A 219 -30.07 11.04 -4.25
N GLN A 220 -31.31 10.55 -4.19
CA GLN A 220 -32.25 10.93 -3.12
C GLN A 220 -31.78 10.48 -1.73
N GLU A 221 -31.18 9.30 -1.63
CA GLU A 221 -30.54 8.85 -0.39
C GLU A 221 -29.38 9.75 0.01
N ILE A 222 -28.51 10.11 -0.94
CA ILE A 222 -27.39 11.02 -0.71
C ILE A 222 -27.88 12.40 -0.25
N ILE A 223 -28.94 12.94 -0.84
CA ILE A 223 -29.54 14.22 -0.42
C ILE A 223 -30.06 14.16 1.02
N ARG A 224 -30.65 13.03 1.43
CA ARG A 224 -31.09 12.84 2.82
C ARG A 224 -29.89 12.72 3.76
N PHE A 225 -28.88 11.95 3.36
CA PHE A 225 -27.65 11.74 4.11
C PHE A 225 -26.89 13.06 4.35
N ALA A 226 -26.80 13.92 3.34
CA ALA A 226 -26.14 15.23 3.42
C ALA A 226 -26.75 16.16 4.50
N LYS A 227 -28.00 15.93 4.92
CA LYS A 227 -28.68 16.71 5.97
C LYS A 227 -28.41 16.19 7.38
N ILE A 228 -27.93 14.95 7.53
CA ILE A 228 -27.75 14.29 8.83
C ILE A 228 -26.29 13.99 9.18
N THR A 229 -25.43 13.85 8.17
CA THR A 229 -24.00 13.58 8.39
C THR A 229 -23.29 14.81 8.94
N ARG A 230 -22.33 14.57 9.84
CA ARG A 230 -21.42 15.61 10.36
C ARG A 230 -20.11 15.67 9.61
N THR A 231 -19.69 14.56 9.01
CA THR A 231 -18.37 14.42 8.37
C THR A 231 -18.47 14.54 6.85
N GLY A 232 -19.62 14.22 6.27
CA GLY A 232 -19.79 14.11 4.83
C GLY A 232 -19.08 12.92 4.20
N ASP A 233 -18.55 11.98 5.00
CA ASP A 233 -17.83 10.81 4.52
C ASP A 233 -18.81 9.81 3.88
N LYS A 234 -18.58 9.49 2.61
CA LYS A 234 -19.45 8.56 1.88
C LYS A 234 -19.46 7.15 2.47
N ALA A 235 -18.42 6.76 3.20
CA ALA A 235 -18.34 5.44 3.86
C ALA A 235 -19.42 5.26 4.94
N GLU A 236 -20.00 6.34 5.46
CA GLU A 236 -21.13 6.28 6.41
C GLU A 236 -22.46 5.89 5.73
N LEU A 237 -22.56 6.01 4.39
CA LEU A 237 -23.78 5.72 3.63
C LEU A 237 -23.72 4.33 2.97
N ALA A 238 -23.84 3.28 3.78
CA ALA A 238 -23.77 1.89 3.31
C ALA A 238 -24.91 1.48 2.34
N SER A 239 -26.04 2.22 2.32
CA SER A 239 -27.17 1.93 1.43
C SER A 239 -26.88 2.23 -0.03
N VAL A 240 -25.93 3.12 -0.32
CA VAL A 240 -25.51 3.46 -1.68
C VAL A 240 -24.19 2.76 -1.98
N PRO A 241 -24.13 1.85 -2.98
CA PRO A 241 -22.90 1.18 -3.36
C PRO A 241 -21.75 2.15 -3.66
N GLU A 242 -20.54 1.86 -3.20
CA GLU A 242 -19.36 2.73 -3.40
C GLU A 242 -19.02 2.98 -4.87
N ASN A 243 -19.39 2.05 -5.75
CA ASN A 243 -19.19 2.09 -7.20
C ASN A 243 -20.36 2.75 -7.96
N SER A 244 -21.36 3.30 -7.24
CA SER A 244 -22.48 3.98 -7.90
C SER A 244 -21.98 5.14 -8.77
N PRO A 245 -22.49 5.29 -10.01
CA PRO A 245 -22.08 6.36 -10.93
C PRO A 245 -22.54 7.75 -10.46
N VAL A 246 -23.34 7.83 -9.39
CA VAL A 246 -23.75 9.09 -8.77
C VAL A 246 -22.62 9.70 -7.94
N TRP A 247 -21.73 8.91 -7.33
CA TRP A 247 -20.66 9.43 -6.47
C TRP A 247 -19.74 10.45 -7.16
N PRO A 248 -19.23 10.20 -8.39
CA PRO A 248 -18.43 11.19 -9.12
C PRO A 248 -19.19 12.50 -9.42
N MET A 249 -20.52 12.47 -9.45
CA MET A 249 -21.35 13.65 -9.74
C MET A 249 -21.57 14.53 -8.50
N VAL A 250 -21.49 13.97 -7.29
CA VAL A 250 -21.79 14.66 -6.03
C VAL A 250 -20.55 14.88 -5.13
N THR A 251 -19.38 14.48 -5.61
CA THR A 251 -18.08 14.68 -4.95
C THR A 251 -17.20 15.59 -5.82
N SER A 252 -16.06 16.03 -5.28
CA SER A 252 -15.09 16.86 -6.00
C SER A 252 -13.73 16.18 -6.06
N THR A 253 -12.99 16.42 -7.13
CA THR A 253 -11.58 16.07 -7.30
C THR A 253 -10.68 17.26 -6.99
N ARG A 254 -9.35 17.10 -7.13
CA ARG A 254 -8.41 18.23 -7.08
C ARG A 254 -8.69 19.21 -8.22
N ASP A 255 -8.97 18.67 -9.40
CA ASP A 255 -8.97 19.41 -10.66
C ASP A 255 -10.27 20.19 -10.92
N ASN A 256 -11.37 19.79 -10.26
CA ASN A 256 -12.69 20.41 -10.45
C ASN A 256 -13.18 21.22 -9.22
N CYS A 257 -12.44 21.19 -8.12
CA CYS A 257 -12.82 21.91 -6.91
C CYS A 257 -12.57 23.43 -7.04
N LEU A 258 -13.60 24.23 -6.74
CA LEU A 258 -13.53 25.70 -6.77
C LEU A 258 -12.63 26.32 -5.68
N GLY A 259 -12.15 25.52 -4.72
CA GLY A 259 -11.17 25.96 -3.73
C GLY A 259 -11.74 26.99 -2.74
N GLN A 260 -10.97 28.04 -2.43
CA GLN A 260 -11.38 29.10 -1.49
C GLN A 260 -12.51 29.97 -2.04
N GLU A 261 -12.66 30.03 -3.36
CA GLU A 261 -13.70 30.78 -4.07
C GLU A 261 -15.07 30.07 -3.99
N CYS A 262 -15.10 28.79 -3.60
CA CYS A 262 -16.32 27.99 -3.52
C CYS A 262 -17.41 28.66 -2.64
N PRO A 263 -18.65 28.84 -3.14
CA PRO A 263 -19.76 29.41 -2.36
C PRO A 263 -20.06 28.62 -1.07
N GLN A 264 -19.77 27.31 -1.09
CA GLN A 264 -20.00 26.38 0.01
C GLN A 264 -18.76 26.14 0.88
N TYR A 265 -17.73 27.00 0.82
CA TYR A 265 -16.45 26.79 1.50
C TYR A 265 -16.57 26.65 3.03
N LYS A 266 -17.45 27.44 3.66
CA LYS A 266 -17.63 27.45 5.14
C LYS A 266 -18.15 26.11 5.67
N GLU A 267 -19.09 25.52 4.95
CA GLU A 267 -19.74 24.25 5.27
C GLU A 267 -19.05 23.05 4.60
N CYS A 268 -17.93 23.26 3.90
CA CYS A 268 -17.24 22.22 3.17
C CYS A 268 -16.65 21.16 4.12
N PHE A 269 -17.16 19.94 4.03
CA PHE A 269 -16.69 18.76 4.77
C PHE A 269 -15.18 18.53 4.66
N VAL A 270 -14.60 18.67 3.46
CA VAL A 270 -13.14 18.54 3.26
C VAL A 270 -12.38 19.58 4.09
N MET A 271 -12.86 20.82 4.14
CA MET A 271 -12.19 21.90 4.88
C MET A 271 -12.37 21.75 6.39
N GLN A 272 -13.52 21.24 6.83
CA GLN A 272 -13.73 20.86 8.23
C GLN A 272 -12.78 19.74 8.64
N ALA A 273 -12.74 18.63 7.90
CA ALA A 273 -11.84 17.51 8.16
C ALA A 273 -10.36 17.93 8.17
N ARG A 274 -9.94 18.82 7.26
CA ARG A 274 -8.58 19.39 7.26
C ARG A 274 -8.28 20.19 8.53
N ARG A 275 -9.21 21.05 8.97
CA ARG A 275 -9.04 21.84 10.21
C ARG A 275 -8.93 20.94 11.44
N GLU A 276 -9.79 19.92 11.52
CA GLU A 276 -9.75 18.92 12.59
C GLU A 276 -8.43 18.15 12.58
N ALA A 277 -7.95 17.72 11.41
CA ALA A 277 -6.66 17.04 11.26
C ALA A 277 -5.48 17.90 11.71
N GLN A 278 -5.47 19.20 11.39
CA GLN A 278 -4.42 20.12 11.84
C GLN A 278 -4.40 20.27 13.38
N GLN A 279 -5.58 20.30 14.00
CA GLN A 279 -5.72 20.47 15.45
C GLN A 279 -5.47 19.19 16.25
N ALA A 280 -5.76 18.02 15.68
CA ALA A 280 -5.66 16.72 16.37
C ALA A 280 -4.23 16.32 16.76
N ASP A 281 -4.09 15.63 17.89
CA ASP A 281 -2.81 15.07 18.36
C ASP A 281 -2.36 13.88 17.50
N ILE A 282 -3.31 13.05 17.08
CA ILE A 282 -3.08 11.91 16.20
C ILE A 282 -3.93 12.07 14.94
N VAL A 283 -3.28 12.04 13.77
CA VAL A 283 -3.95 12.07 12.48
C VAL A 283 -3.80 10.72 11.79
N VAL A 284 -4.93 10.12 11.43
CA VAL A 284 -4.96 8.86 10.68
C VAL A 284 -5.20 9.15 9.21
N VAL A 285 -4.27 8.74 8.36
CA VAL A 285 -4.30 8.91 6.90
C VAL A 285 -3.99 7.59 6.20
N ASN A 286 -4.19 7.52 4.88
CA ASN A 286 -3.60 6.46 4.08
C ASN A 286 -2.24 6.90 3.50
N HIS A 287 -1.46 5.94 2.99
CA HIS A 287 -0.16 6.22 2.34
C HIS A 287 -0.27 7.22 1.19
N HIS A 288 -1.38 7.14 0.43
CA HIS A 288 -1.63 8.01 -0.70
C HIS A 288 -1.71 9.49 -0.29
N LEU A 289 -2.49 9.80 0.74
CA LEU A 289 -2.64 11.16 1.23
C LEU A 289 -1.35 11.69 1.88
N PHE A 290 -0.56 10.81 2.52
CA PHE A 290 0.75 11.17 3.03
C PHE A 290 1.69 11.63 1.90
N PHE A 291 1.80 10.87 0.81
CA PHE A 291 2.64 11.26 -0.32
C PHE A 291 2.10 12.50 -1.06
N ALA A 292 0.77 12.66 -1.13
CA ALA A 292 0.17 13.89 -1.66
C ALA A 292 0.61 15.14 -0.86
N ASP A 293 0.64 15.05 0.47
CA ASP A 293 1.13 16.14 1.33
C ASP A 293 2.63 16.41 1.10
N VAL A 294 3.43 15.36 0.96
CA VAL A 294 4.87 15.46 0.66
C VAL A 294 5.13 16.21 -0.65
N MET A 295 4.38 15.92 -1.71
CA MET A 295 4.51 16.64 -2.99
C MET A 295 4.08 18.10 -2.90
N LEU A 296 3.01 18.39 -2.16
CA LEU A 296 2.54 19.76 -1.96
C LEU A 296 3.56 20.61 -1.20
N ARG A 297 4.28 20.01 -0.25
CA ARG A 297 5.39 20.67 0.46
C ARG A 297 6.56 21.00 -0.46
N ASP A 298 6.94 20.08 -1.35
CA ASP A 298 8.07 20.30 -2.28
C ASP A 298 7.76 21.40 -3.31
N THR A 299 6.48 21.61 -3.65
CA THR A 299 6.00 22.69 -4.53
C THR A 299 5.71 24.01 -3.81
N GLY A 300 5.91 24.08 -2.49
CA GLY A 300 5.67 25.29 -1.69
C GLY A 300 4.18 25.63 -1.48
N MET A 301 3.28 24.68 -1.72
CA MET A 301 1.84 24.84 -1.52
C MET A 301 1.42 24.57 -0.07
N ALA A 302 0.17 24.93 0.27
CA ALA A 302 -0.38 24.75 1.61
C ALA A 302 -0.40 23.28 2.05
N GLU A 303 0.13 23.02 3.24
CA GLU A 303 0.22 21.69 3.85
C GLU A 303 -1.18 21.12 4.17
N LEU A 304 -1.38 19.84 3.88
CA LEU A 304 -2.60 19.11 4.23
C LEU A 304 -2.52 18.57 5.65
N LEU A 305 -1.36 18.04 6.02
CA LEU A 305 -1.10 17.36 7.28
C LEU A 305 -0.35 18.27 8.26
N PRO A 306 -0.57 18.12 9.58
CA PRO A 306 0.19 18.88 10.56
C PRO A 306 1.67 18.45 10.55
N THR A 307 2.56 19.35 10.96
CA THR A 307 3.93 18.98 11.28
C THR A 307 3.93 18.02 12.48
N ALA A 308 4.46 16.82 12.26
CA ALA A 308 4.44 15.73 13.23
C ALA A 308 5.83 15.40 13.76
N ASN A 309 5.91 15.06 15.05
CA ASN A 309 7.13 14.56 15.70
C ASN A 309 7.37 13.08 15.39
N THR A 310 6.30 12.33 15.11
CA THR A 310 6.36 10.89 14.84
C THR A 310 5.50 10.56 13.63
N ILE A 311 6.06 9.79 12.68
CA ILE A 311 5.35 9.22 11.54
C ILE A 311 5.41 7.71 11.66
N ILE A 312 4.25 7.07 11.65
CA ILE A 312 4.09 5.62 11.72
C ILE A 312 3.46 5.16 10.40
N PHE A 313 4.15 4.29 9.69
CA PHE A 313 3.64 3.62 8.51
C PHE A 313 3.27 2.19 8.86
N ASP A 314 1.97 1.90 8.85
CA ASP A 314 1.43 0.55 8.98
C ASP A 314 1.13 -0.03 7.61
N GLU A 315 1.39 -1.32 7.43
CA GLU A 315 1.50 -1.97 6.11
C GLU A 315 2.53 -1.30 5.19
N ALA A 316 3.66 -0.92 5.77
CA ALA A 316 4.76 -0.21 5.10
C ALA A 316 5.31 -0.91 3.83
N HIS A 317 4.99 -2.20 3.64
CA HIS A 317 5.34 -2.95 2.43
C HIS A 317 4.72 -2.35 1.15
N GLN A 318 3.60 -1.61 1.26
CA GLN A 318 2.94 -0.93 0.13
C GLN A 318 3.55 0.43 -0.22
N LEU A 319 4.42 0.99 0.64
CA LEU A 319 4.97 2.32 0.46
C LEU A 319 5.78 2.51 -0.83
N PRO A 320 6.69 1.59 -1.24
CA PRO A 320 7.49 1.80 -2.44
C PRO A 320 6.63 1.98 -3.70
N GLU A 321 5.60 1.15 -3.84
CA GLU A 321 4.65 1.22 -4.96
C GLU A 321 3.79 2.47 -4.88
N THR A 322 3.24 2.79 -3.70
CA THR A 322 2.45 4.02 -3.52
C THR A 322 3.28 5.26 -3.85
N ALA A 323 4.51 5.34 -3.35
CA ALA A 323 5.43 6.45 -3.62
C ALA A 323 5.70 6.59 -5.13
N THR A 324 5.89 5.47 -5.83
CA THR A 324 6.14 5.44 -7.28
C THR A 324 4.98 6.11 -8.05
N LEU A 325 3.73 5.82 -7.65
CA LEU A 325 2.54 6.40 -8.28
C LEU A 325 2.42 7.90 -8.04
N PHE A 326 2.76 8.39 -6.84
CA PHE A 326 2.65 9.81 -6.52
C PHE A 326 3.76 10.65 -7.13
N PHE A 327 4.99 10.19 -7.07
CA PHE A 327 6.11 10.92 -7.64
C PHE A 327 6.20 10.79 -9.16
N GLY A 328 5.32 9.99 -9.77
CA GLY A 328 5.11 9.98 -11.20
C GLY A 328 4.04 10.97 -11.66
N GLU A 329 4.08 11.33 -12.92
CA GLU A 329 3.04 12.07 -13.61
C GLU A 329 2.17 11.11 -14.42
N THR A 330 0.88 11.40 -14.53
CA THR A 330 -0.05 10.62 -15.33
C THR A 330 -1.02 11.54 -16.03
N VAL A 331 -1.16 11.37 -17.34
CA VAL A 331 -2.14 12.07 -18.16
C VAL A 331 -3.02 11.05 -18.86
N SER A 332 -4.34 11.20 -18.70
CA SER A 332 -5.34 10.30 -19.26
C SER A 332 -6.22 11.03 -20.26
N THR A 333 -6.49 10.37 -21.38
CA THR A 333 -7.53 10.77 -22.36
C THR A 333 -8.87 11.12 -21.70
N THR A 334 -9.25 10.48 -20.59
CA THR A 334 -10.46 10.82 -19.81
C THR A 334 -10.46 12.26 -19.30
N GLN A 335 -9.32 12.80 -18.88
CA GLN A 335 -9.22 14.17 -18.37
C GLN A 335 -9.55 15.20 -19.46
N PHE A 336 -9.19 14.92 -20.72
CA PHE A 336 -9.53 15.78 -21.86
C PHE A 336 -11.01 15.67 -22.23
N LEU A 337 -11.59 14.47 -22.18
CA LEU A 337 -13.03 14.26 -22.39
C LEU A 337 -13.87 15.02 -21.36
N GLU A 338 -13.48 14.94 -20.09
CA GLU A 338 -14.12 15.70 -19.01
C GLU A 338 -13.94 17.21 -19.19
N LEU A 339 -12.73 17.68 -19.50
CA LEU A 339 -12.48 19.10 -19.77
C LEU A 339 -13.34 19.61 -20.92
N ALA A 340 -13.43 18.86 -22.02
CA ALA A 340 -14.27 19.21 -23.17
C ALA A 340 -15.75 19.34 -22.77
N ARG A 341 -16.29 18.34 -22.06
CA ARG A 341 -17.69 18.34 -21.60
C ARG A 341 -17.98 19.50 -20.65
N ASP A 342 -17.11 19.71 -19.67
CA ASP A 342 -17.29 20.74 -18.66
C ASP A 342 -17.14 22.15 -19.27
N ALA A 343 -16.21 22.33 -20.22
CA ALA A 343 -16.05 23.58 -20.96
C ALA A 343 -17.26 23.92 -21.84
N VAL A 344 -17.90 22.94 -22.47
CA VAL A 344 -19.16 23.15 -23.20
C VAL A 344 -20.26 23.62 -22.25
N ALA A 345 -20.42 22.93 -21.10
CA ALA A 345 -21.46 23.24 -20.15
C ALA A 345 -21.30 24.65 -19.53
N GLU A 346 -20.11 24.96 -19.01
CA GLU A 346 -19.82 26.26 -18.38
C GLU A 346 -19.76 27.39 -19.42
N GLY A 347 -19.18 27.13 -20.59
CA GLY A 347 -19.09 28.09 -21.68
C GLY A 347 -20.47 28.54 -22.18
N LEU A 348 -21.40 27.61 -22.37
CA LEU A 348 -22.78 27.94 -22.75
C LEU A 348 -23.57 28.65 -21.64
N SER A 349 -23.23 28.42 -20.37
CA SER A 349 -23.87 29.08 -19.22
C SER A 349 -23.40 30.52 -19.03
N HIS A 350 -22.08 30.76 -19.12
CA HIS A 350 -21.46 32.01 -18.69
C HIS A 350 -20.85 32.84 -19.83
N ALA A 351 -20.64 32.27 -21.01
CA ALA A 351 -19.94 32.91 -22.13
C ALA A 351 -20.48 32.50 -23.52
N ARG A 352 -21.80 32.26 -23.63
CA ARG A 352 -22.43 31.67 -24.82
C ARG A 352 -22.07 32.35 -26.15
N ASP A 353 -22.08 33.68 -26.17
CA ASP A 353 -21.99 34.46 -27.42
C ASP A 353 -20.55 34.75 -27.88
N PHE A 354 -19.54 34.30 -27.12
CA PHE A 354 -18.15 34.71 -27.33
C PHE A 354 -17.26 33.64 -27.96
N SER A 355 -17.67 32.37 -27.94
CA SER A 355 -16.94 31.26 -28.52
C SER A 355 -17.90 30.14 -28.92
N ASP A 356 -17.56 29.39 -29.96
CA ASP A 356 -18.29 28.17 -30.32
C ASP A 356 -17.82 27.01 -29.44
N TRP A 357 -18.26 27.03 -28.18
CA TRP A 357 -17.90 26.03 -27.17
C TRP A 357 -18.22 24.61 -27.61
N THR A 358 -19.32 24.43 -28.35
CA THR A 358 -19.76 23.11 -28.85
C THR A 358 -18.75 22.58 -29.87
N LYS A 359 -18.30 23.41 -30.81
CA LYS A 359 -17.28 23.03 -31.78
C LYS A 359 -15.92 22.76 -31.13
N LEU A 360 -15.49 23.62 -30.20
CA LEU A 360 -14.22 23.44 -29.48
C LEU A 360 -14.21 22.16 -28.64
N GLY A 361 -15.28 21.93 -27.87
CA GLY A 361 -15.44 20.72 -27.06
C GLY A 361 -15.50 19.45 -27.92
N ALA A 362 -16.28 19.46 -29.00
CA ALA A 362 -16.38 18.30 -29.91
C ALA A 362 -15.04 17.98 -30.60
N ALA A 363 -14.25 18.99 -30.96
CA ALA A 363 -12.93 18.79 -31.55
C ALA A 363 -11.95 18.15 -30.55
N LEU A 364 -11.91 18.67 -29.32
CA LEU A 364 -11.07 18.09 -28.26
C LEU A 364 -11.51 16.67 -27.90
N GLU A 365 -12.81 16.43 -27.79
CA GLU A 365 -13.37 15.11 -27.52
C GLU A 365 -12.98 14.09 -28.60
N ARG A 366 -13.08 14.49 -29.87
CA ARG A 366 -12.69 13.64 -30.99
C ARG A 366 -11.20 13.32 -30.95
N ALA A 367 -10.33 14.32 -30.78
CA ALA A 367 -8.89 14.12 -30.74
C ALA A 367 -8.48 13.18 -29.57
N ALA A 368 -9.11 13.32 -28.40
CA ALA A 368 -8.85 12.43 -27.26
C ALA A 368 -9.26 10.97 -27.54
N ARG A 369 -10.32 10.75 -28.33
CA ARG A 369 -10.72 9.40 -28.78
C ARG A 369 -9.79 8.86 -29.87
N ASP A 370 -9.27 9.71 -30.74
CA ASP A 370 -8.35 9.32 -31.82
C ASP A 370 -7.01 8.81 -31.26
N VAL A 371 -6.52 9.34 -30.12
CA VAL A 371 -5.37 8.78 -29.38
C VAL A 371 -5.57 7.31 -29.03
N ARG A 372 -6.80 6.91 -28.69
CA ARG A 372 -7.10 5.49 -28.41
C ARG A 372 -7.05 4.63 -29.67
N LEU A 373 -7.43 5.18 -30.83
CA LEU A 373 -7.41 4.47 -32.10
C LEU A 373 -5.99 4.24 -32.64
N ALA A 374 -4.98 4.92 -32.09
CA ALA A 374 -3.57 4.65 -32.40
C ALA A 374 -3.12 3.23 -31.98
N PHE A 375 -3.87 2.56 -31.10
CA PHE A 375 -3.55 1.22 -30.60
C PHE A 375 -4.58 0.19 -31.08
N LYS A 376 -4.10 -0.93 -31.65
CA LYS A 376 -4.95 -2.03 -32.14
C LYS A 376 -5.41 -2.97 -31.04
N GLU A 377 -4.63 -3.10 -29.97
CA GLU A 377 -4.87 -4.05 -28.89
C GLU A 377 -5.46 -3.34 -27.66
N ASP A 378 -6.26 -4.09 -26.91
CA ASP A 378 -6.87 -3.64 -25.66
C ASP A 378 -6.06 -4.20 -24.46
N SER A 379 -6.02 -3.46 -23.36
CA SER A 379 -5.39 -3.89 -22.09
C SER A 379 -3.89 -4.17 -22.21
N VAL A 380 -3.16 -3.28 -22.88
CA VAL A 380 -1.71 -3.38 -23.07
C VAL A 380 -0.99 -2.35 -22.21
N ARG A 381 0.14 -2.76 -21.61
CA ARG A 381 1.12 -1.88 -20.96
C ARG A 381 2.44 -1.99 -21.71
N MET A 382 3.06 -0.87 -22.05
CA MET A 382 4.31 -0.84 -22.82
C MET A 382 5.18 0.36 -22.47
N SER A 383 6.49 0.23 -22.63
CA SER A 383 7.42 1.35 -22.48
C SER A 383 7.38 2.23 -23.73
N LEU A 384 7.53 3.55 -23.57
CA LEU A 384 7.60 4.48 -24.70
C LEU A 384 8.71 4.08 -25.70
N GLY A 385 9.85 3.58 -25.20
CA GLY A 385 10.98 3.13 -26.03
C GLY A 385 10.68 1.90 -26.91
N GLN A 386 9.56 1.20 -26.68
CA GLN A 386 9.11 0.08 -27.53
C GLN A 386 8.35 0.55 -28.77
N LEU A 387 7.90 1.81 -28.82
CA LEU A 387 7.22 2.38 -29.97
C LEU A 387 8.22 2.76 -31.07
N ALA A 388 7.78 2.59 -32.32
CA ALA A 388 8.49 3.12 -33.48
C ALA A 388 8.34 4.65 -33.56
N ASP A 389 9.31 5.33 -34.18
CA ASP A 389 9.30 6.79 -34.30
C ASP A 389 8.11 7.31 -35.11
N ASP A 390 7.61 6.49 -36.04
CA ASP A 390 6.47 6.77 -36.91
C ASP A 390 5.16 6.19 -36.36
N HIS A 391 5.11 5.84 -35.07
CA HIS A 391 3.89 5.31 -34.48
C HIS A 391 2.76 6.37 -34.54
N PRO A 392 1.52 6.00 -34.95
CA PRO A 392 0.39 6.94 -35.09
C PRO A 392 -0.01 7.71 -33.81
N LEU A 393 0.55 7.32 -32.67
CA LEU A 393 0.34 7.99 -31.39
C LEU A 393 0.81 9.45 -31.46
N PHE A 394 1.98 9.72 -32.01
CA PHE A 394 2.57 11.05 -31.96
C PHE A 394 1.73 12.06 -32.75
N ASP A 395 1.32 11.72 -33.97
CA ASP A 395 0.38 12.54 -34.76
C ASP A 395 -0.96 12.78 -34.04
N ALA A 396 -1.46 11.76 -33.33
CA ALA A 396 -2.70 11.88 -32.56
C ALA A 396 -2.52 12.79 -31.33
N LEU A 397 -1.36 12.74 -30.67
CA LEU A 397 -1.03 13.63 -29.54
C LEU A 397 -0.81 15.08 -30.01
N ASP A 398 -0.16 15.29 -31.15
CA ASP A 398 -0.01 16.63 -31.76
C ASP A 398 -1.38 17.24 -32.08
N THR A 399 -2.29 16.43 -32.63
CA THR A 399 -3.67 16.86 -32.91
C THR A 399 -4.43 17.18 -31.62
N LEU A 400 -4.24 16.38 -30.57
CA LEU A 400 -4.83 16.62 -29.26
C LEU A 400 -4.30 17.91 -28.63
N GLU A 401 -2.99 18.16 -28.71
CA GLU A 401 -2.34 19.38 -28.21
C GLU A 401 -2.90 20.62 -28.93
N ALA A 402 -2.97 20.59 -30.27
CA ALA A 402 -3.51 21.71 -31.05
C ALA A 402 -4.97 22.06 -30.67
N HIS A 403 -5.81 21.06 -30.39
CA HIS A 403 -7.18 21.30 -29.96
C HIS A 403 -7.29 21.74 -28.50
N LEU A 404 -6.41 21.26 -27.63
CA LEU A 404 -6.30 21.76 -26.25
C LEU A 404 -5.86 23.24 -26.24
N ASP A 405 -4.92 23.62 -27.09
CA ASP A 405 -4.46 25.00 -27.24
C ASP A 405 -5.61 25.93 -27.68
N ALA A 406 -6.39 25.50 -28.67
CA ALA A 406 -7.54 26.24 -29.15
C ALA A 406 -8.60 26.45 -28.05
N LEU A 407 -8.91 25.40 -27.28
CA LEU A 407 -9.83 25.50 -26.14
C LEU A 407 -9.26 26.42 -25.04
N THR A 408 -7.97 26.29 -24.73
CA THR A 408 -7.31 27.10 -23.70
C THR A 408 -7.29 28.57 -24.07
N ALA A 409 -7.10 28.91 -25.34
CA ALA A 409 -7.19 30.28 -25.83
C ALA A 409 -8.58 30.89 -25.59
N ALA A 410 -9.65 30.14 -25.87
CA ALA A 410 -11.02 30.57 -25.60
C ALA A 410 -11.29 30.74 -24.09
N LEU A 411 -10.81 29.80 -23.26
CA LEU A 411 -10.93 29.89 -21.80
C LEU A 411 -10.15 31.10 -21.24
N ASN A 412 -8.95 31.37 -21.75
CA ASN A 412 -8.13 32.52 -21.34
C ASN A 412 -8.86 33.86 -21.54
N ALA A 413 -9.61 34.01 -22.63
CA ALA A 413 -10.33 35.24 -22.94
C ALA A 413 -11.51 35.51 -21.98
N HIS A 414 -11.98 34.49 -21.26
CA HIS A 414 -13.24 34.52 -20.51
C HIS A 414 -13.14 34.02 -19.08
N ALA A 415 -11.93 33.71 -18.60
CA ALA A 415 -11.68 33.15 -17.27
C ALA A 415 -12.23 34.02 -16.11
N GLU A 416 -12.22 35.35 -16.27
CA GLU A 416 -12.69 36.29 -15.23
C GLU A 416 -14.23 36.38 -15.13
N ARG A 417 -14.98 35.80 -16.08
CA ARG A 417 -16.45 35.94 -16.13
C ARG A 417 -17.17 35.04 -15.13
N ALA A 418 -16.56 33.92 -14.79
CA ALA A 418 -17.08 32.97 -13.82
C ALA A 418 -15.91 32.20 -13.22
N GLU A 419 -15.96 31.94 -11.91
CA GLU A 419 -14.95 31.13 -11.21
C GLU A 419 -14.81 29.73 -11.83
N SER A 420 -15.91 29.15 -12.33
CA SER A 420 -15.89 27.86 -13.02
C SER A 420 -15.08 27.90 -14.33
N LEU A 421 -15.14 29.00 -15.10
CA LEU A 421 -14.32 29.20 -16.29
C LEU A 421 -12.84 29.41 -15.94
N GLY A 422 -12.55 30.16 -14.88
CA GLY A 422 -11.18 30.31 -14.36
C GLY A 422 -10.60 28.98 -13.88
N ALA A 423 -11.40 28.11 -13.25
CA ALA A 423 -10.98 26.76 -12.88
C ALA A 423 -10.68 25.89 -14.11
N LEU A 424 -11.54 25.92 -15.14
CA LEU A 424 -11.32 25.20 -16.39
C LEU A 424 -10.05 25.67 -17.12
N GLN A 425 -9.79 26.98 -17.15
CA GLN A 425 -8.57 27.55 -17.72
C GLN A 425 -7.31 27.00 -17.04
N ARG A 426 -7.27 26.98 -15.70
CA ARG A 426 -6.15 26.42 -14.94
C ARG A 426 -5.93 24.94 -15.25
N ARG A 427 -7.03 24.16 -15.27
CA ARG A 427 -7.00 22.74 -15.62
C ARG A 427 -6.48 22.50 -17.05
N ALA A 428 -6.91 23.32 -18.01
CA ALA A 428 -6.45 23.21 -19.40
C ALA A 428 -4.94 23.48 -19.52
N ARG A 429 -4.42 24.50 -18.84
CA ARG A 429 -2.97 24.80 -18.81
C ARG A 429 -2.14 23.71 -18.15
N GLU A 430 -2.64 23.10 -17.08
CA GLU A 430 -1.99 21.94 -16.45
C GLU A 430 -1.88 20.77 -17.43
N LEU A 431 -2.96 20.46 -18.16
CA LEU A 431 -2.95 19.42 -19.18
C LEU A 431 -2.01 19.75 -20.37
N GLN A 432 -1.87 21.03 -20.75
CA GLN A 432 -0.91 21.44 -21.79
C GLN A 432 0.52 21.14 -21.36
N GLY A 433 0.87 21.50 -20.12
CA GLY A 433 2.20 21.26 -19.57
C GLY A 433 2.55 19.77 -19.51
N LEU A 434 1.60 18.94 -19.07
CA LEU A 434 1.76 17.48 -19.02
C LEU A 434 1.88 16.88 -20.43
N LEU A 435 1.05 17.32 -21.39
CA LEU A 435 1.01 16.75 -22.74
C LEU A 435 2.25 17.08 -23.56
N GLY A 436 2.82 18.28 -23.41
CA GLY A 436 4.01 18.70 -24.16
C GLY A 436 5.25 17.81 -23.93
N GLY A 437 5.28 17.06 -22.81
CA GLY A 437 6.31 16.04 -22.54
C GLY A 437 6.15 14.75 -23.35
N TRP A 438 5.07 14.57 -24.12
CA TRP A 438 4.69 13.30 -24.77
C TRP A 438 4.58 13.35 -26.28
N THR A 439 4.57 14.55 -26.87
CA THR A 439 4.44 14.73 -28.33
C THR A 439 5.72 14.35 -29.08
N ALA A 440 6.87 14.37 -28.40
CA ALA A 440 8.14 13.95 -28.98
C ALA A 440 8.33 12.41 -29.00
N PRO A 441 8.94 11.85 -30.06
CA PRO A 441 9.27 10.43 -30.14
C PRO A 441 10.31 10.01 -29.08
N PRO A 442 10.47 8.69 -28.85
CA PRO A 442 11.34 8.18 -27.79
C PRO A 442 12.80 8.57 -28.04
N THR A 443 13.48 9.05 -27.01
CA THR A 443 14.90 9.40 -27.06
C THR A 443 15.77 8.17 -27.33
N PRO A 444 16.98 8.34 -27.88
CA PRO A 444 17.93 7.23 -28.07
C PRO A 444 18.23 6.44 -26.78
N VAL A 445 18.18 7.11 -25.62
CA VAL A 445 18.37 6.48 -24.29
C VAL A 445 17.19 5.56 -23.96
N GLU A 446 15.95 6.03 -24.16
CA GLU A 446 14.74 5.24 -23.92
C GLU A 446 14.65 4.02 -24.84
N LYS A 447 15.07 4.16 -26.10
CA LYS A 447 15.16 3.02 -27.03
C LYS A 447 16.23 2.03 -26.62
N ALA A 448 17.38 2.49 -26.14
CA ALA A 448 18.46 1.60 -25.70
C ALA A 448 18.04 0.79 -24.46
N VAL A 449 17.30 1.42 -23.53
CA VAL A 449 16.69 0.75 -22.38
C VAL A 449 15.67 -0.29 -22.84
N ALA A 450 14.75 0.08 -23.72
CA ALA A 450 13.71 -0.84 -24.21
C ALA A 450 14.24 -2.02 -25.06
N GLN A 451 15.42 -1.89 -25.67
CA GLN A 451 16.03 -2.91 -26.55
C GLN A 451 17.10 -3.79 -25.87
N GLU A 452 17.25 -3.74 -24.53
CA GLU A 452 18.29 -4.48 -23.78
C GLU A 452 19.72 -4.29 -24.34
N LYS A 453 20.01 -3.15 -25.00
CA LYS A 453 21.34 -2.89 -25.57
C LYS A 453 22.20 -2.16 -24.55
N ASP A 454 23.44 -2.63 -24.38
CA ASP A 454 24.51 -2.11 -23.51
C ASP A 454 24.80 -0.61 -23.71
N ALA A 455 23.91 0.27 -23.27
CA ALA A 455 24.21 1.67 -23.06
C ALA A 455 24.93 1.77 -21.70
N ALA A 456 26.26 1.77 -21.76
CA ALA A 456 27.20 1.95 -20.65
C ALA A 456 27.16 3.39 -20.09
N THR A 457 25.97 3.93 -19.83
CA THR A 457 25.76 5.21 -19.16
C THR A 457 25.39 4.93 -17.70
N LYS A 458 26.04 5.62 -16.75
CA LYS A 458 25.68 5.53 -15.33
C LYS A 458 24.20 5.90 -15.19
N ALA A 459 23.38 4.97 -14.70
CA ALA A 459 21.97 5.20 -14.44
C ALA A 459 21.83 6.36 -13.45
N ASP A 460 21.15 7.44 -13.87
CA ASP A 460 20.83 8.56 -13.01
C ASP A 460 19.80 8.08 -11.96
N PRO A 461 20.05 8.22 -10.64
CA PRO A 461 19.06 7.90 -9.62
C PRO A 461 17.73 8.65 -9.78
N ASN A 462 17.73 9.79 -10.50
CA ASN A 462 16.56 10.60 -10.84
C ASN A 462 15.99 10.29 -12.24
N GLU A 463 16.42 9.19 -12.87
CA GLU A 463 15.90 8.78 -14.18
C GLU A 463 14.39 8.51 -14.11
N MET A 464 13.65 9.14 -15.02
CA MET A 464 12.21 8.96 -15.18
C MET A 464 11.95 7.96 -16.31
N VAL A 465 10.94 7.10 -16.13
CA VAL A 465 10.54 6.08 -17.10
C VAL A 465 9.18 6.47 -17.67
N ARG A 466 9.12 6.67 -18.99
CA ARG A 466 7.87 6.91 -19.73
C ARG A 466 7.27 5.60 -20.23
N TRP A 467 6.01 5.36 -19.92
CA TRP A 467 5.27 4.17 -20.31
C TRP A 467 3.78 4.47 -20.53
N ILE A 468 3.10 3.58 -21.26
CA ILE A 468 1.72 3.78 -21.75
C ILE A 468 0.86 2.60 -21.29
N GLU A 469 -0.35 2.91 -20.82
CA GLU A 469 -1.39 1.93 -20.54
C GLU A 469 -2.62 2.18 -21.43
N VAL A 470 -3.06 1.12 -22.11
CA VAL A 470 -4.17 1.17 -23.06
C VAL A 470 -5.32 0.33 -22.51
N PHE A 471 -6.45 0.97 -22.20
CA PHE A 471 -7.70 0.32 -21.81
C PHE A 471 -8.64 0.20 -23.02
N SER A 472 -9.84 -0.35 -22.86
CA SER A 472 -10.81 -0.45 -23.97
C SER A 472 -11.24 0.90 -24.55
N HIS A 473 -11.31 1.94 -23.73
CA HIS A 473 -11.84 3.26 -24.12
C HIS A 473 -10.91 4.43 -23.84
N THR A 474 -9.79 4.19 -23.15
CA THR A 474 -8.92 5.25 -22.67
C THR A 474 -7.46 4.84 -22.83
N VAL A 475 -6.60 5.83 -23.04
CA VAL A 475 -5.15 5.72 -22.95
C VAL A 475 -4.68 6.56 -21.76
N GLN A 476 -3.72 6.04 -21.02
CA GLN A 476 -3.00 6.72 -19.96
C GLN A 476 -1.51 6.74 -20.32
N LEU A 477 -0.90 7.92 -20.20
CA LEU A 477 0.52 8.13 -20.38
C LEU A 477 1.12 8.40 -19.02
N HIS A 478 2.16 7.65 -18.65
CA HIS A 478 2.75 7.67 -17.31
C HIS A 478 4.23 7.98 -17.39
N GLU A 479 4.68 8.94 -16.60
CA GLU A 479 6.08 9.22 -16.37
C GLU A 479 6.38 8.92 -14.91
N THR A 480 7.31 8.01 -14.62
CA THR A 480 7.45 7.46 -13.26
C THR A 480 8.92 7.40 -12.85
N PRO A 481 9.29 7.82 -11.64
CA PRO A 481 10.67 7.74 -11.19
C PRO A 481 11.11 6.28 -11.06
N LEU A 482 12.31 6.00 -11.56
CA LEU A 482 12.93 4.68 -11.46
C LEU A 482 13.13 4.26 -9.99
N SER A 483 13.45 5.22 -9.12
CA SER A 483 13.69 5.02 -7.69
C SER A 483 13.03 6.10 -6.85
N VAL A 484 12.34 5.69 -5.79
CA VAL A 484 11.73 6.60 -4.80
C VAL A 484 12.70 6.98 -3.67
N ALA A 485 13.83 6.26 -3.55
CA ALA A 485 14.80 6.43 -2.48
C ALA A 485 15.36 7.87 -2.38
N PRO A 486 15.80 8.54 -3.47
CA PRO A 486 16.35 9.90 -3.36
C PRO A 486 15.32 10.91 -2.86
N ILE A 487 14.08 10.79 -3.36
CA ILE A 487 12.96 11.66 -2.99
C ILE A 487 12.63 11.50 -1.51
N PHE A 488 12.52 10.25 -1.05
CA PHE A 488 12.20 9.95 0.34
C PHE A 488 13.32 10.37 1.30
N SER A 489 14.59 10.16 0.92
CA SER A 489 15.74 10.61 1.71
C SER A 489 15.80 12.13 1.85
N LYS A 490 15.49 12.89 0.79
CA LYS A 490 15.37 14.36 0.83
C LYS A 490 14.32 14.82 1.84
N GLN A 491 13.16 14.16 1.85
CA GLN A 491 12.07 14.48 2.78
C GLN A 491 12.41 14.16 4.24
N ARG A 492 13.19 13.08 4.47
CA ARG A 492 13.67 12.70 5.81
C ARG A 492 14.76 13.62 6.35
N ALA A 493 15.54 14.27 5.47
CA ALA A 493 16.62 15.19 5.85
C ALA A 493 16.12 16.53 6.44
N GLY A 494 14.80 16.77 6.48
CA GLY A 494 14.19 17.96 7.08
C GLY A 494 14.17 17.95 8.61
N VAL A 495 13.07 18.39 9.20
CA VAL A 495 12.93 18.50 10.68
C VAL A 495 13.07 17.12 11.34
N PRO A 496 13.95 16.98 12.35
CA PRO A 496 14.12 15.72 13.08
C PRO A 496 12.78 15.19 13.61
N ARG A 497 12.44 13.98 13.20
CA ARG A 497 11.23 13.27 13.60
C ARG A 497 11.47 11.77 13.63
N ALA A 498 10.67 11.04 14.39
CA ALA A 498 10.74 9.59 14.46
C ALA A 498 9.99 8.95 13.29
N TRP A 499 10.62 7.98 12.63
CA TRP A 499 10.09 7.25 11.48
C TRP A 499 9.95 5.77 11.82
N ILE A 500 8.71 5.29 11.93
CA ILE A 500 8.40 3.90 12.26
C ILE A 500 7.78 3.24 11.04
N PHE A 501 8.41 2.18 10.54
CA PHE A 501 7.90 1.35 9.45
C PHE A 501 7.54 -0.01 10.00
N THR A 502 6.28 -0.40 9.91
CA THR A 502 5.83 -1.71 10.37
C THR A 502 4.93 -2.41 9.36
N SER A 503 5.09 -3.72 9.25
CA SER A 503 4.25 -4.59 8.42
C SER A 503 4.46 -6.05 8.87
N ALA A 504 3.55 -6.94 8.47
CA ALA A 504 3.74 -8.38 8.66
C ALA A 504 4.87 -8.96 7.80
N THR A 505 5.26 -8.27 6.72
CA THR A 505 6.15 -8.82 5.69
C THR A 505 7.03 -7.71 5.10
N LEU A 506 8.22 -7.49 5.67
CA LEU A 506 9.20 -6.49 5.18
C LEU A 506 10.55 -7.12 4.81
N SER A 507 10.81 -8.33 5.29
CA SER A 507 12.09 -9.01 5.22
C SER A 507 11.99 -10.36 4.50
N VAL A 508 13.12 -10.76 3.91
CA VAL A 508 13.33 -12.10 3.38
C VAL A 508 14.32 -12.80 4.30
N ARG A 509 13.85 -13.77 5.10
CA ARG A 509 14.65 -14.41 6.17
C ARG A 509 15.28 -13.42 7.17
N GLY A 510 14.54 -12.38 7.55
CA GLY A 510 15.03 -11.36 8.49
C GLY A 510 15.98 -10.33 7.88
N ASP A 511 16.29 -10.41 6.59
CA ASP A 511 17.07 -9.38 5.89
C ASP A 511 16.15 -8.26 5.36
N PHE A 512 16.38 -7.04 5.85
CA PHE A 512 15.64 -5.82 5.50
C PHE A 512 16.36 -4.96 4.46
N THR A 513 17.55 -5.37 3.99
CA THR A 513 18.39 -4.59 3.07
C THR A 513 17.63 -4.21 1.81
N HIS A 514 16.78 -5.11 1.29
CA HIS A 514 15.96 -4.85 0.11
C HIS A 514 14.96 -3.71 0.34
N TYR A 515 14.13 -3.80 1.38
CA TYR A 515 13.15 -2.78 1.70
C TYR A 515 13.81 -1.44 2.05
N ALA A 516 14.89 -1.50 2.82
CA ALA A 516 15.66 -0.31 3.19
C ALA A 516 16.24 0.39 1.96
N ALA A 517 16.84 -0.35 1.03
CA ALA A 517 17.39 0.21 -0.21
C ALA A 517 16.30 0.85 -1.10
N GLN A 518 15.13 0.21 -1.25
CA GLN A 518 14.02 0.75 -2.04
C GLN A 518 13.53 2.09 -1.51
N MET A 519 13.51 2.26 -0.18
CA MET A 519 13.02 3.47 0.48
C MET A 519 14.13 4.48 0.81
N GLY A 520 15.40 4.21 0.46
CA GLY A 520 16.53 5.08 0.82
C GLY A 520 16.84 5.10 2.33
N LEU A 521 16.48 4.04 3.04
CA LEU A 521 16.67 3.86 4.48
C LEU A 521 17.92 3.05 4.80
N ASN A 522 18.31 3.08 6.08
CA ASN A 522 19.34 2.21 6.63
C ASN A 522 18.70 1.05 7.41
N ALA A 523 19.11 -0.20 7.09
CA ALA A 523 18.60 -1.40 7.75
C ALA A 523 19.17 -1.65 9.17
N ARG A 524 20.12 -0.82 9.65
CA ARG A 524 20.77 -0.97 10.97
C ARG A 524 19.79 -1.16 12.13
N ARG A 525 18.62 -0.53 12.07
CA ARG A 525 17.58 -0.63 13.09
C ARG A 525 16.35 -1.33 12.55
N SER A 526 16.59 -2.59 12.23
CA SER A 526 15.55 -3.51 11.82
C SER A 526 15.38 -4.62 12.83
N MET A 527 14.14 -5.07 13.03
CA MET A 527 13.85 -6.21 13.87
C MET A 527 12.72 -7.05 13.29
N THR A 528 12.83 -8.37 13.50
CA THR A 528 11.76 -9.32 13.19
C THR A 528 11.19 -9.85 14.48
N LEU A 529 9.89 -9.75 14.63
CA LEU A 529 9.15 -10.22 15.80
C LEU A 529 8.30 -11.42 15.38
N PRO A 530 8.53 -12.60 15.97
CA PRO A 530 7.83 -13.81 15.60
C PRO A 530 6.34 -13.69 15.92
N SER A 531 5.52 -14.35 15.11
CA SER A 531 4.09 -14.49 15.40
C SER A 531 3.90 -15.45 16.59
N PRO A 532 2.89 -15.21 17.46
CA PRO A 532 2.64 -16.04 18.63
C PRO A 532 1.98 -17.40 18.31
N PHE A 533 1.61 -17.64 17.05
CA PHE A 533 0.83 -18.82 16.63
C PHE A 533 1.70 -20.07 16.45
N ASP A 534 1.11 -21.23 16.74
CA ASP A 534 1.73 -22.54 16.54
C ASP A 534 1.46 -23.07 15.13
N TYR A 535 2.10 -22.46 14.13
CA TYR A 535 1.92 -22.84 12.72
C TYR A 535 2.15 -24.34 12.42
N PRO A 536 3.12 -25.04 13.03
CA PRO A 536 3.27 -26.49 12.84
C PRO A 536 2.02 -27.32 13.19
N ALA A 537 1.30 -26.94 14.26
CA ALA A 537 0.07 -27.61 14.67
C ALA A 537 -1.18 -27.08 13.94
N GLN A 538 -1.21 -25.77 13.69
CA GLN A 538 -2.37 -25.06 13.14
C GLN A 538 -2.45 -25.13 11.61
N GLY A 539 -1.36 -25.36 10.89
CA GLY A 539 -1.39 -25.26 9.44
C GLY A 539 -0.51 -26.23 8.65
N LEU A 540 -0.99 -26.55 7.46
CA LEU A 540 -0.36 -27.46 6.52
C LEU A 540 -0.09 -26.76 5.19
N LEU A 541 1.17 -26.77 4.75
CA LEU A 541 1.57 -26.39 3.39
C LEU A 541 1.51 -27.61 2.48
N TYR A 542 0.56 -27.60 1.56
CA TYR A 542 0.35 -28.63 0.56
C TYR A 542 0.82 -28.17 -0.82
N VAL A 543 1.68 -28.98 -1.47
CA VAL A 543 2.12 -28.75 -2.85
C VAL A 543 1.81 -30.01 -3.67
N PRO A 544 0.80 -29.98 -4.56
CA PRO A 544 0.43 -31.12 -5.37
C PRO A 544 1.59 -31.68 -6.22
N ARG A 545 1.52 -32.96 -6.54
CA ARG A 545 2.42 -33.63 -7.49
C ARG A 545 1.84 -33.56 -8.91
N ASN A 546 2.70 -33.72 -9.91
CA ASN A 546 2.32 -33.93 -11.31
C ASN A 546 1.46 -32.82 -11.94
N LEU A 547 1.52 -31.59 -11.41
CA LEU A 547 0.93 -30.45 -12.09
C LEU A 547 1.78 -30.05 -13.32
N PRO A 548 1.15 -29.65 -14.43
CA PRO A 548 1.88 -29.10 -15.56
C PRO A 548 2.57 -27.78 -15.17
N GLN A 549 3.50 -27.31 -16.01
CA GLN A 549 4.13 -26.00 -15.76
C GLN A 549 3.11 -24.86 -15.85
N PRO A 550 3.27 -23.77 -15.09
CA PRO A 550 2.36 -22.61 -15.11
C PRO A 550 2.13 -21.95 -16.48
N SER A 551 3.02 -22.17 -17.44
CA SER A 551 2.92 -21.71 -18.84
C SER A 551 2.06 -22.61 -19.72
N SER A 552 1.67 -23.80 -19.25
CA SER A 552 0.85 -24.73 -20.02
C SER A 552 -0.59 -24.23 -20.18
N PRO A 553 -1.21 -24.36 -21.37
CA PRO A 553 -2.62 -24.00 -21.58
C PRO A 553 -3.60 -24.73 -20.65
N ASN A 554 -3.30 -25.99 -20.30
CA ASN A 554 -4.17 -26.83 -19.45
C ASN A 554 -3.91 -26.63 -17.95
N PHE A 555 -3.04 -25.68 -17.57
CA PHE A 555 -2.62 -25.50 -16.19
C PHE A 555 -3.79 -25.20 -15.26
N THR A 556 -4.62 -24.21 -15.60
CA THR A 556 -5.74 -23.78 -14.74
C THR A 556 -6.74 -24.93 -14.49
N ASP A 557 -6.98 -25.77 -15.49
CA ASP A 557 -7.85 -26.93 -15.34
C ASP A 557 -7.23 -27.99 -14.43
N ALA A 558 -5.93 -28.27 -14.57
CA ALA A 558 -5.22 -29.18 -13.69
C ALA A 558 -5.16 -28.68 -12.23
N VAL A 559 -5.04 -27.36 -12.03
CA VAL A 559 -5.11 -26.72 -10.70
C VAL A 559 -6.48 -26.96 -10.08
N PHE A 560 -7.57 -26.75 -10.83
CA PHE A 560 -8.93 -27.04 -10.35
C PHE A 560 -9.08 -28.50 -9.94
N ASP A 561 -8.64 -29.44 -10.79
CA ASP A 561 -8.78 -30.87 -10.54
C ASP A 561 -8.00 -31.30 -9.28
N ALA A 562 -6.82 -30.72 -9.04
CA ALA A 562 -6.04 -30.96 -7.84
C ALA A 562 -6.64 -30.32 -6.58
N ALA A 563 -7.29 -29.15 -6.71
CA ALA A 563 -7.90 -28.44 -5.59
C ALA A 563 -9.24 -29.05 -5.17
N LEU A 564 -9.99 -29.64 -6.10
CA LEU A 564 -11.32 -30.20 -5.85
C LEU A 564 -11.41 -31.15 -4.64
N PRO A 565 -10.55 -32.18 -4.48
CA PRO A 565 -10.58 -33.05 -3.30
C PRO A 565 -10.23 -32.33 -1.99
N VAL A 566 -9.50 -31.22 -2.05
CA VAL A 566 -9.15 -30.40 -0.87
C VAL A 566 -10.32 -29.52 -0.46
N ILE A 567 -11.01 -28.90 -1.43
CA ILE A 567 -12.24 -28.10 -1.22
C ILE A 567 -13.34 -28.96 -0.59
N GLU A 568 -13.45 -30.21 -1.05
CA GLU A 568 -14.39 -31.18 -0.48
C GLU A 568 -14.03 -31.54 0.97
N ALA A 569 -12.74 -31.71 1.28
CA ALA A 569 -12.27 -32.00 2.63
C ALA A 569 -12.47 -30.81 3.59
N SER A 570 -12.30 -29.58 3.12
CA SER A 570 -12.47 -28.37 3.93
C SER A 570 -13.93 -27.97 4.17
N LYS A 571 -14.86 -28.55 3.40
CA LYS A 571 -16.31 -28.24 3.44
C LYS A 571 -16.63 -26.76 3.24
N GLY A 572 -15.95 -26.14 2.29
CA GLY A 572 -16.04 -24.69 2.06
C GLY A 572 -14.94 -23.93 2.81
N GLY A 573 -15.19 -22.64 3.08
CA GLY A 573 -14.24 -21.76 3.74
C GLY A 573 -12.96 -21.56 2.91
N VAL A 574 -13.13 -21.34 1.61
CA VAL A 574 -12.03 -21.39 0.63
C VAL A 574 -11.74 -20.01 0.05
N PHE A 575 -10.49 -19.60 0.08
CA PHE A 575 -9.95 -18.55 -0.79
C PHE A 575 -9.15 -19.15 -1.93
N PHE A 576 -9.68 -19.00 -3.14
CA PHE A 576 -9.01 -19.38 -4.37
C PHE A 576 -8.40 -18.14 -5.02
N LEU A 577 -7.09 -18.01 -4.83
CA LEU A 577 -6.29 -16.87 -5.23
C LEU A 577 -5.56 -17.15 -6.55
N CYS A 578 -6.06 -16.54 -7.62
CA CYS A 578 -5.50 -16.67 -8.96
C CYS A 578 -4.54 -15.51 -9.26
N THR A 579 -3.50 -15.77 -10.04
CA THR A 579 -2.58 -14.72 -10.52
C THR A 579 -3.13 -13.94 -11.72
N THR A 580 -4.17 -14.42 -12.40
CA THR A 580 -4.77 -13.75 -13.57
C THR A 580 -6.30 -13.76 -13.53
N LEU A 581 -6.95 -12.73 -14.10
CA LEU A 581 -8.41 -12.65 -14.21
C LEU A 581 -8.98 -13.78 -15.08
N ARG A 582 -8.29 -14.16 -16.16
CA ARG A 582 -8.67 -15.30 -17.00
C ARG A 582 -8.77 -16.60 -16.20
N ALA A 583 -7.87 -16.80 -15.24
CA ALA A 583 -7.93 -17.95 -14.34
C ALA A 583 -9.10 -17.86 -13.34
N VAL A 584 -9.42 -16.67 -12.83
CA VAL A 584 -10.61 -16.44 -11.98
C VAL A 584 -11.87 -16.91 -12.71
N ASP A 585 -12.10 -16.42 -13.93
CA ASP A 585 -13.30 -16.78 -14.71
C ASP A 585 -13.38 -18.28 -15.00
N ARG A 586 -12.24 -18.89 -15.38
CA ARG A 586 -12.16 -20.33 -15.68
C ARG A 586 -12.46 -21.19 -14.45
N ILE A 587 -11.86 -20.87 -13.31
CA ILE A 587 -12.07 -21.58 -12.03
C ILE A 587 -13.50 -21.40 -11.54
N ALA A 588 -14.03 -20.16 -11.58
CA ALA A 588 -15.38 -19.86 -11.15
C ALA A 588 -16.44 -20.64 -11.95
N ASN A 589 -16.29 -20.73 -13.27
CA ASN A 589 -17.21 -21.50 -14.11
C ASN A 589 -17.18 -23.00 -13.77
N ARG A 590 -15.98 -23.60 -13.61
CA ARG A 590 -15.87 -25.01 -13.20
C ARG A 590 -16.41 -25.28 -11.79
N LEU A 591 -16.23 -24.34 -10.86
CA LEU A 591 -16.79 -24.43 -9.51
C LEU A 591 -18.31 -24.40 -9.57
N ARG A 592 -18.91 -23.49 -10.34
CA ARG A 592 -20.37 -23.39 -10.50
C ARG A 592 -20.97 -24.72 -11.00
N ASP A 593 -20.42 -25.27 -12.08
CA ASP A 593 -20.85 -26.56 -12.63
C ASP A 593 -20.67 -27.72 -11.64
N THR A 594 -19.67 -27.65 -10.77
CA THR A 594 -19.38 -28.72 -9.81
C THR A 594 -20.25 -28.62 -8.57
N ILE A 595 -20.50 -27.42 -8.07
CA ILE A 595 -21.43 -27.14 -6.97
C ILE A 595 -22.83 -27.63 -7.37
N GLU A 596 -23.29 -27.30 -8.57
CA GLU A 596 -24.59 -27.74 -9.08
C GLU A 596 -24.65 -29.27 -9.23
N ARG A 597 -23.67 -29.89 -9.90
CA ARG A 597 -23.64 -31.35 -10.12
C ARG A 597 -23.53 -32.17 -8.83
N ARG A 598 -22.80 -31.67 -7.82
CA ARG A 598 -22.63 -32.36 -6.54
C ARG A 598 -23.70 -31.98 -5.51
N GLY A 599 -24.49 -30.95 -5.77
CA GLY A 599 -25.49 -30.43 -4.83
C GLY A 599 -24.86 -29.82 -3.57
N TRP A 600 -23.70 -29.18 -3.69
CA TRP A 600 -23.05 -28.51 -2.56
C TRP A 600 -23.81 -27.25 -2.15
N ASP A 601 -23.86 -26.99 -0.85
CA ASP A 601 -24.46 -25.79 -0.25
C ASP A 601 -23.43 -24.67 -0.04
N TYR A 602 -22.28 -24.73 -0.70
CA TYR A 602 -21.19 -23.75 -0.59
C TYR A 602 -21.48 -22.52 -1.47
N PRO A 603 -21.71 -21.33 -0.89
CA PRO A 603 -21.93 -20.13 -1.70
C PRO A 603 -20.67 -19.77 -2.50
N LEU A 604 -20.80 -19.57 -3.81
CA LEU A 604 -19.72 -19.13 -4.67
C LEU A 604 -19.72 -17.61 -4.79
N LEU A 605 -18.59 -16.99 -4.44
CA LEU A 605 -18.35 -15.56 -4.54
C LEU A 605 -17.21 -15.33 -5.53
N VAL A 606 -17.42 -14.52 -6.57
CA VAL A 606 -16.43 -14.28 -7.61
C VAL A 606 -16.09 -12.79 -7.67
N GLN A 607 -14.80 -12.48 -7.74
CA GLN A 607 -14.36 -11.12 -8.00
C GLN A 607 -14.99 -10.58 -9.29
N GLY A 608 -15.63 -9.40 -9.19
CA GLY A 608 -16.34 -8.76 -10.31
C GLY A 608 -17.85 -8.76 -10.11
N ASP A 609 -18.42 -9.72 -9.37
CA ASP A 609 -19.87 -9.81 -9.15
C ASP A 609 -20.40 -8.73 -8.18
N ALA A 610 -19.57 -8.29 -7.25
CA ALA A 610 -19.88 -7.26 -6.27
C ALA A 610 -18.61 -6.53 -5.82
N SER A 611 -18.76 -5.49 -4.99
CA SER A 611 -17.62 -4.78 -4.43
C SER A 611 -16.77 -5.70 -3.54
N ARG A 612 -15.47 -5.43 -3.45
CA ARG A 612 -14.55 -6.23 -2.62
C ARG A 612 -15.01 -6.32 -1.16
N THR A 613 -15.46 -5.21 -0.58
CA THR A 613 -15.96 -5.15 0.81
C THR A 613 -17.19 -6.04 0.96
N GLU A 614 -18.17 -5.91 0.07
CA GLU A 614 -19.39 -6.72 0.10
C GLU A 614 -19.12 -8.22 -0.07
N LEU A 615 -18.21 -8.61 -0.97
CA LEU A 615 -17.81 -10.01 -1.14
C LEU A 615 -17.20 -10.57 0.14
N LEU A 616 -16.38 -9.78 0.86
CA LEU A 616 -15.77 -10.21 2.12
C LEU A 616 -16.79 -10.29 3.26
N ASP A 617 -17.74 -9.37 3.32
CA ASP A 617 -18.80 -9.41 4.34
C ASP A 617 -19.75 -10.59 4.11
N ARG A 618 -20.12 -10.86 2.85
CA ARG A 618 -20.86 -12.07 2.48
C ARG A 618 -20.08 -13.32 2.86
N PHE A 619 -18.79 -13.39 2.53
CA PHE A 619 -17.93 -14.53 2.87
C PHE A 619 -17.91 -14.80 4.38
N ARG A 620 -17.73 -13.77 5.20
CA ARG A 620 -17.80 -13.86 6.67
C ARG A 620 -19.16 -14.31 7.17
N SER A 621 -20.24 -13.79 6.57
CA SER A 621 -21.62 -14.11 6.99
C SER A 621 -22.02 -15.55 6.67
N TYR A 622 -21.54 -16.10 5.54
CA TYR A 622 -21.85 -17.46 5.12
C TYR A 622 -21.05 -18.50 5.90
N GLY A 623 -19.79 -18.23 6.23
CA GLY A 623 -18.93 -19.13 7.00
C GLY A 623 -18.43 -20.38 6.26
N ASN A 624 -19.05 -20.77 5.14
CA ASN A 624 -18.62 -21.91 4.30
C ASN A 624 -18.44 -21.53 2.81
N ALA A 625 -18.40 -20.24 2.49
CA ALA A 625 -18.31 -19.77 1.11
C ALA A 625 -16.97 -20.13 0.43
N ILE A 626 -16.99 -20.15 -0.90
CA ILE A 626 -15.81 -20.22 -1.75
C ILE A 626 -15.67 -18.86 -2.44
N LEU A 627 -14.58 -18.14 -2.17
CA LEU A 627 -14.26 -16.88 -2.83
C LEU A 627 -13.14 -17.08 -3.84
N VAL A 628 -13.41 -16.77 -5.11
CA VAL A 628 -12.42 -16.80 -6.20
C VAL A 628 -12.04 -15.37 -6.53
N GLY A 629 -10.75 -15.04 -6.43
CA GLY A 629 -10.26 -13.68 -6.65
C GLY A 629 -8.82 -13.63 -7.16
N SER A 630 -8.41 -12.47 -7.65
CA SER A 630 -7.05 -12.17 -8.09
C SER A 630 -6.18 -11.63 -6.96
N GLN A 631 -4.99 -11.09 -7.29
CA GLN A 631 -4.08 -10.42 -6.36
C GLN A 631 -4.75 -9.35 -5.47
N SER A 632 -5.81 -8.71 -5.93
CA SER A 632 -6.57 -7.72 -5.13
C SER A 632 -7.20 -8.29 -3.85
N PHE A 633 -7.38 -9.61 -3.79
CA PHE A 633 -7.79 -10.37 -2.62
C PHE A 633 -6.59 -11.02 -1.92
N TRP A 634 -5.36 -10.52 -2.04
CA TRP A 634 -4.20 -11.05 -1.30
C TRP A 634 -3.86 -10.23 -0.04
N GLU A 635 -4.31 -8.98 0.04
CA GLU A 635 -4.13 -8.11 1.21
C GLU A 635 -5.46 -7.64 1.82
N GLY A 636 -5.45 -7.19 3.08
CA GLY A 636 -6.57 -6.50 3.73
C GLY A 636 -7.82 -7.34 3.98
N VAL A 637 -7.67 -8.63 4.30
CA VAL A 637 -8.76 -9.52 4.70
C VAL A 637 -8.48 -10.13 6.06
N ASP A 638 -9.41 -9.88 6.99
CA ASP A 638 -9.47 -10.47 8.32
C ASP A 638 -10.73 -11.34 8.39
N VAL A 639 -10.53 -12.66 8.34
CA VAL A 639 -11.53 -13.70 8.58
C VAL A 639 -10.90 -14.62 9.61
N ARG A 640 -11.58 -14.87 10.72
CA ARG A 640 -11.09 -15.71 11.83
C ARG A 640 -11.88 -17.01 11.87
N GLY A 641 -11.25 -18.06 12.40
CA GLY A 641 -11.87 -19.36 12.62
C GLY A 641 -12.19 -20.12 11.33
N ASP A 642 -13.16 -21.02 11.45
CA ASP A 642 -13.50 -22.01 10.41
C ASP A 642 -14.01 -21.38 9.10
N ALA A 643 -14.37 -20.09 9.12
CA ALA A 643 -14.80 -19.36 7.95
C ALA A 643 -13.74 -19.28 6.84
N LEU A 644 -12.44 -19.40 7.18
CA LEU A 644 -11.36 -19.55 6.21
C LEU A 644 -10.41 -20.65 6.64
N SER A 645 -10.56 -21.84 6.05
CA SER A 645 -9.80 -23.04 6.40
C SER A 645 -8.90 -23.53 5.25
N LEU A 646 -9.11 -23.03 4.02
CA LEU A 646 -8.32 -23.37 2.85
C LEU A 646 -7.95 -22.12 2.04
N VAL A 647 -6.66 -21.93 1.81
CA VAL A 647 -6.14 -20.94 0.86
C VAL A 647 -5.46 -21.68 -0.29
N VAL A 648 -5.98 -21.52 -1.51
CA VAL A 648 -5.41 -22.07 -2.74
C VAL A 648 -4.75 -20.94 -3.52
N ILE A 649 -3.46 -21.09 -3.84
CA ILE A 649 -2.70 -20.17 -4.69
C ILE A 649 -2.33 -20.93 -5.97
N ASP A 650 -2.78 -20.45 -7.12
CA ASP A 650 -2.58 -21.14 -8.39
C ASP A 650 -1.11 -21.14 -8.85
N LYS A 651 -0.41 -20.01 -8.74
CA LYS A 651 0.96 -19.79 -9.23
C LYS A 651 1.74 -18.92 -8.25
N LEU A 652 3.08 -19.07 -8.24
CA LEU A 652 3.94 -18.12 -7.54
C LEU A 652 3.75 -16.70 -8.10
N PRO A 653 3.55 -15.68 -7.24
CA PRO A 653 3.19 -14.31 -7.63
C PRO A 653 4.40 -13.53 -8.12
N PHE A 654 5.01 -13.97 -9.21
CA PHE A 654 6.00 -13.16 -9.92
C PHE A 654 5.27 -12.08 -10.71
N ALA A 655 5.77 -10.86 -10.63
CA ALA A 655 5.27 -9.76 -11.45
C ALA A 655 5.41 -10.09 -12.95
N PRO A 656 4.47 -9.64 -13.80
CA PRO A 656 4.54 -9.86 -15.23
C PRO A 656 5.85 -9.30 -15.81
N PRO A 657 6.56 -10.05 -16.68
CA PRO A 657 7.78 -9.56 -17.31
C PRO A 657 7.53 -8.37 -18.25
N ASP A 658 6.32 -8.25 -18.78
CA ASP A 658 5.92 -7.18 -19.70
C ASP A 658 5.55 -5.87 -18.98
N ASP A 659 5.71 -5.78 -17.65
CA ASP A 659 5.55 -4.52 -16.93
C ASP A 659 6.71 -3.56 -17.27
N PRO A 660 6.45 -2.40 -17.89
CA PRO A 660 7.51 -1.53 -18.39
C PRO A 660 8.29 -0.79 -17.30
N VAL A 661 7.68 -0.53 -16.14
CA VAL A 661 8.35 0.08 -14.99
C VAL A 661 9.26 -0.95 -14.34
N LEU A 662 8.77 -2.18 -14.22
CA LEU A 662 9.58 -3.29 -13.72
C LEU A 662 10.76 -3.55 -14.64
N SER A 663 10.57 -3.65 -15.96
CA SER A 663 11.67 -3.93 -16.90
C SER A 663 12.78 -2.89 -16.76
N ALA A 664 12.44 -1.60 -16.77
CA ALA A 664 13.40 -0.51 -16.59
C ALA A 664 14.16 -0.62 -15.25
N ARG A 665 13.46 -0.99 -14.16
CA ARG A 665 14.10 -1.25 -12.85
C ARG A 665 15.05 -2.44 -12.89
N LEU A 666 14.65 -3.53 -13.55
CA LEU A 666 15.49 -4.72 -13.69
C LEU A 666 16.75 -4.40 -14.50
N ASP A 667 16.63 -3.62 -15.58
CA ASP A 667 17.76 -3.20 -16.40
C ASP A 667 18.73 -2.32 -15.63
N ALA A 668 18.22 -1.38 -14.83
CA ALA A 668 19.04 -0.55 -13.96
C ALA A 668 19.81 -1.34 -12.90
N LEU A 669 19.23 -2.45 -12.40
CA LEU A 669 19.92 -3.39 -11.51
C LEU A 669 20.99 -4.21 -12.25
N THR A 670 20.69 -4.68 -13.45
CA THR A 670 21.65 -5.39 -14.32
C THR A 670 22.86 -4.50 -14.63
N LYS A 671 22.64 -3.22 -14.95
CA LYS A 671 23.70 -2.21 -15.17
C LYS A 671 24.60 -2.00 -13.94
N LYS A 672 24.08 -2.25 -12.73
CA LYS A 672 24.85 -2.22 -11.48
C LYS A 672 25.58 -3.54 -11.18
N GLY A 673 25.54 -4.51 -12.10
CA GLY A 673 26.13 -5.84 -11.92
C GLY A 673 25.36 -6.72 -10.94
N LEU A 674 24.12 -6.37 -10.60
CA LEU A 674 23.28 -7.12 -9.67
C LEU A 674 22.33 -8.05 -10.42
N SER A 675 22.02 -9.22 -9.86
CA SER A 675 20.99 -10.10 -10.42
C SER A 675 19.59 -9.55 -10.11
N PRO A 676 18.80 -9.09 -11.09
CA PRO A 676 17.49 -8.50 -10.84
C PRO A 676 16.49 -9.51 -10.27
N PHE A 677 16.60 -10.77 -10.72
CA PHE A 677 15.81 -11.88 -10.18
C PHE A 677 16.07 -12.08 -8.68
N ALA A 678 17.34 -12.13 -8.27
CA ALA A 678 17.70 -12.42 -6.88
C ALA A 678 17.47 -11.23 -5.94
N VAL A 679 17.66 -10.01 -6.43
CA VAL A 679 17.61 -8.77 -5.65
C VAL A 679 16.22 -8.16 -5.62
N HIS A 680 15.39 -8.31 -6.65
CA HIS A 680 14.08 -7.66 -6.73
C HIS A 680 12.91 -8.63 -6.88
N GLN A 681 12.87 -9.42 -7.96
CA GLN A 681 11.68 -10.24 -8.28
C GLN A 681 11.40 -11.31 -7.23
N LEU A 682 12.44 -12.02 -6.76
CA LEU A 682 12.28 -13.08 -5.75
C LEU A 682 11.84 -12.52 -4.39
N PRO A 683 12.46 -11.46 -3.81
CA PRO A 683 11.96 -10.82 -2.61
C PRO A 683 10.50 -10.36 -2.70
N GLN A 684 10.10 -9.71 -3.78
CA GLN A 684 8.72 -9.26 -3.96
C GLN A 684 7.73 -10.43 -4.02
N ALA A 685 8.06 -11.50 -4.76
CA ALA A 685 7.21 -12.69 -4.81
C ALA A 685 7.08 -13.35 -3.43
N VAL A 686 8.15 -13.38 -2.63
CA VAL A 686 8.14 -13.90 -1.26
C VAL A 686 7.23 -13.06 -0.35
N ILE A 687 7.35 -11.73 -0.40
CA ILE A 687 6.52 -10.81 0.39
C ILE A 687 5.04 -10.99 0.04
N THR A 688 4.73 -10.97 -1.26
CA THR A 688 3.36 -11.16 -1.76
C THR A 688 2.78 -12.52 -1.34
N LEU A 689 3.57 -13.58 -1.45
CA LEU A 689 3.16 -14.92 -1.01
C LEU A 689 2.95 -15.00 0.51
N LYS A 690 3.81 -14.37 1.32
CA LYS A 690 3.60 -14.27 2.78
C LYS A 690 2.28 -13.56 3.09
N GLN A 691 1.91 -12.52 2.36
CA GLN A 691 0.65 -11.79 2.56
C GLN A 691 -0.58 -12.67 2.25
N GLY A 692 -0.55 -13.40 1.13
CA GLY A 692 -1.60 -14.39 0.81
C GLY A 692 -1.68 -15.51 1.85
N ALA A 693 -0.54 -16.07 2.26
CA ALA A 693 -0.45 -17.14 3.25
C ALA A 693 -0.87 -16.70 4.66
N GLY A 694 -0.55 -15.47 5.06
CA GLY A 694 -0.80 -14.92 6.39
C GLY A 694 -2.28 -14.74 6.74
N ARG A 695 -3.18 -15.00 5.79
CA ARG A 695 -4.64 -15.00 5.95
C ARG A 695 -5.18 -16.24 6.64
N LEU A 696 -4.48 -17.36 6.50
CA LEU A 696 -4.96 -18.66 6.92
C LEU A 696 -5.06 -18.77 8.44
N ILE A 697 -4.09 -18.21 9.17
CA ILE A 697 -4.00 -18.29 10.64
C ILE A 697 -3.99 -16.87 11.21
N ARG A 698 -5.07 -16.50 11.90
CA ARG A 698 -5.31 -15.19 12.54
C ARG A 698 -5.58 -15.30 14.05
N ALA A 699 -5.91 -16.47 14.56
CA ALA A 699 -6.10 -16.78 15.98
C ALA A 699 -5.41 -18.09 16.36
N GLU A 700 -5.22 -18.32 17.67
CA GLU A 700 -4.62 -19.54 18.25
C GLU A 700 -5.46 -20.80 17.99
N THR A 701 -6.75 -20.63 17.71
CA THR A 701 -7.70 -21.72 17.41
C THR A 701 -7.82 -22.01 15.93
N ASP A 702 -7.28 -21.13 15.06
CA ASP A 702 -7.43 -21.30 13.62
C ASP A 702 -6.69 -22.53 13.15
N ARG A 703 -7.28 -23.23 12.18
CA ARG A 703 -6.66 -24.39 11.56
C ARG A 703 -6.94 -24.40 10.07
N GLY A 704 -5.93 -24.67 9.25
CA GLY A 704 -6.16 -24.66 7.82
C GLY A 704 -5.01 -25.14 6.94
N VAL A 705 -5.28 -25.20 5.64
CA VAL A 705 -4.35 -25.70 4.63
C VAL A 705 -4.01 -24.57 3.64
N LEU A 706 -2.73 -24.34 3.42
CA LEU A 706 -2.21 -23.52 2.34
C LEU A 706 -1.81 -24.44 1.19
N MET A 707 -2.57 -24.41 0.09
CA MET A 707 -2.27 -25.15 -1.13
C MET A 707 -1.59 -24.24 -2.14
N ILE A 708 -0.36 -24.58 -2.55
CA ILE A 708 0.35 -23.86 -3.62
C ILE A 708 0.49 -24.78 -4.82
N CYS A 709 -0.13 -24.41 -5.93
CA CYS A 709 -0.23 -25.23 -7.13
C CYS A 709 0.91 -25.00 -8.13
N ASP A 710 2.11 -24.71 -7.63
CA ASP A 710 3.27 -24.38 -8.45
C ASP A 710 4.46 -25.25 -8.07
N THR A 711 4.83 -26.17 -8.96
CA THR A 711 5.91 -27.14 -8.69
C THR A 711 7.29 -26.46 -8.60
N ARG A 712 7.44 -25.23 -9.12
CA ARG A 712 8.69 -24.46 -9.01
C ARG A 712 9.11 -24.22 -7.57
N LEU A 713 8.17 -24.23 -6.62
CA LEU A 713 8.45 -24.15 -5.20
C LEU A 713 9.35 -25.30 -4.69
N VAL A 714 9.23 -26.48 -5.32
CA VAL A 714 10.01 -27.69 -5.00
C VAL A 714 11.15 -27.88 -5.99
N ASP A 715 10.87 -27.72 -7.28
CA ASP A 715 11.79 -28.13 -8.35
C ASP A 715 12.92 -27.11 -8.60
N LYS A 716 12.71 -25.83 -8.25
CA LYS A 716 13.71 -24.77 -8.50
C LYS A 716 14.52 -24.45 -7.25
N PRO A 717 15.83 -24.12 -7.38
CA PRO A 717 16.69 -23.79 -6.23
C PRO A 717 16.17 -22.64 -5.38
N TYR A 718 15.57 -21.62 -6.01
CA TYR A 718 14.99 -20.47 -5.30
C TYR A 718 13.74 -20.83 -4.50
N GLY A 719 13.06 -21.95 -4.84
CA GLY A 719 11.87 -22.43 -4.12
C GLY A 719 12.16 -22.66 -2.64
N ARG A 720 13.39 -23.10 -2.30
CA ARG A 720 13.86 -23.20 -0.91
C ARG A 720 13.83 -21.88 -0.15
N ARG A 721 14.16 -20.78 -0.82
CA ARG A 721 14.13 -19.45 -0.22
C ARG A 721 12.70 -18.97 0.02
N ILE A 722 11.77 -19.34 -0.86
CA ILE A 722 10.35 -19.03 -0.74
C ILE A 722 9.71 -19.75 0.44
N TRP A 723 9.75 -21.09 0.48
CA TRP A 723 9.04 -21.81 1.54
C TRP A 723 9.65 -21.58 2.92
N GLN A 724 10.95 -21.33 3.04
CA GLN A 724 11.59 -20.98 4.32
C GLN A 724 11.21 -19.58 4.82
N SER A 725 10.64 -18.74 3.96
CA SER A 725 10.15 -17.43 4.34
C SER A 725 8.67 -17.47 4.72
N LEU A 726 7.92 -18.51 4.35
CA LEU A 726 6.55 -18.68 4.81
C LEU A 726 6.51 -19.04 6.30
N PRO A 727 5.36 -18.87 6.99
CA PRO A 727 5.18 -19.44 8.32
C PRO A 727 5.56 -20.93 8.34
N PRO A 728 6.10 -21.45 9.47
CA PRO A 728 6.65 -22.80 9.56
C PRO A 728 5.55 -23.87 9.62
N PHE A 729 4.70 -23.92 8.61
CA PHE A 729 3.66 -24.94 8.44
C PHE A 729 4.26 -26.34 8.34
N LYS A 730 3.52 -27.35 8.81
CA LYS A 730 3.80 -28.75 8.45
C LYS A 730 3.71 -28.88 6.93
N ARG A 731 4.56 -29.68 6.29
CA ARG A 731 4.65 -29.76 4.82
C ARG A 731 4.23 -31.13 4.34
N THR A 732 3.45 -31.19 3.27
CA THR A 732 3.08 -32.45 2.61
C THR A 732 2.96 -32.28 1.09
N ARG A 733 3.11 -33.39 0.38
CA ARG A 733 2.74 -33.52 -1.04
C ARG A 733 1.66 -34.59 -1.26
N GLU A 734 1.17 -35.20 -0.20
CA GLU A 734 0.19 -36.27 -0.22
C GLU A 734 -1.19 -35.75 0.19
N ILE A 735 -2.19 -35.96 -0.67
CA ILE A 735 -3.57 -35.51 -0.45
C ILE A 735 -4.22 -36.19 0.77
N GLU A 736 -3.84 -37.43 1.07
CA GLU A 736 -4.40 -38.16 2.22
C GLU A 736 -4.00 -37.51 3.56
N VAL A 737 -2.82 -36.89 3.64
CA VAL A 737 -2.41 -36.12 4.83
C VAL A 737 -3.28 -34.87 4.99
N VAL A 738 -3.68 -34.25 3.87
CA VAL A 738 -4.58 -33.07 3.88
C VAL A 738 -5.99 -33.47 4.33
N ARG A 739 -6.51 -34.60 3.83
CA ARG A 739 -7.80 -35.15 4.27
C ARG A 739 -7.79 -35.47 5.75
N ALA A 740 -6.77 -36.20 6.21
CA ALA A 740 -6.59 -36.53 7.62
C ALA A 740 -6.53 -35.26 8.49
N PHE A 741 -5.83 -34.22 8.03
CA PHE A 741 -5.75 -32.95 8.73
C PHE A 741 -7.12 -32.27 8.91
N PHE A 742 -8.04 -32.36 7.95
CA PHE A 742 -9.39 -31.81 8.15
C PHE A 742 -10.33 -32.73 8.95
N THR A 743 -10.11 -34.05 8.93
CA THR A 743 -11.00 -35.03 9.59
C THR A 743 -10.64 -35.33 11.03
N ASP A 744 -9.39 -35.12 11.45
CA ASP A 744 -8.89 -35.53 12.77
C ASP A 744 -8.67 -34.31 13.70
N PRO A 745 -9.50 -34.11 14.74
CA PRO A 745 -9.29 -33.08 15.75
C PRO A 745 -8.09 -33.36 16.68
N GLU A 746 -7.55 -34.59 16.73
CA GLU A 746 -6.66 -35.07 17.81
C GLU A 746 -5.17 -35.22 17.43
N THR A 747 -4.73 -34.80 16.24
CA THR A 747 -3.29 -34.86 15.87
C THR A 747 -2.32 -34.00 16.73
N ALA A 748 -2.80 -33.33 17.78
CA ALA A 748 -1.97 -32.56 18.73
C ALA A 748 -1.52 -33.35 19.98
N ILE A 749 -2.10 -34.51 20.31
CA ILE A 749 -1.76 -35.24 21.56
C ILE A 749 -0.88 -36.47 21.31
N ALA A 750 -0.94 -37.09 20.13
CA ALA A 750 -0.32 -38.42 19.92
C ALA A 750 1.13 -38.41 19.40
N GLN A 751 1.70 -37.29 18.95
CA GLN A 751 3.05 -37.28 18.33
C GLN A 751 4.11 -36.42 19.05
N ALA A 752 3.79 -35.93 20.26
CA ALA A 752 4.79 -35.40 21.20
C ALA A 752 5.24 -36.46 22.23
N GLY A 753 4.81 -37.71 22.06
CA GLY A 753 5.05 -38.83 22.98
C GLY A 753 5.67 -40.08 22.34
N GLU A 754 6.39 -39.94 21.22
CA GLU A 754 7.32 -40.96 20.69
C GLU A 754 8.65 -40.35 20.25
#